data_AF-A0A1A9UM16-F1
#
_entry.id   AF-A0A1A9UM16-F1
#
_cell.length_a   1.000
_cell.length_b   1.000
_cell.length_c   1.000
_cell.angle_alpha   90.00
_cell.angle_beta   90.00
_cell.angle_gamma   90.00
#
_symmetry.space_group_name_H-M   'P 1'
#
loop_
_entity.id
_entity.type
_entity.pdbx_description
1 polymer ?
#
loop_
_entity_poly.entity_id
_entity_poly.type
_entity_poly.pdbx_seq_one_letter_code
_entity_poly.pdbx_strand_id
1 'polypeptide(L)'
;MSEIEEKRKTAPAKETENILPGAVQTPVVGHVPRSGGLWRDLTAYWILGLCNIYGYVVMLSAAHDVLDKFPHQIPSDKPHERDCHLVSTGAILLADVLPAMFVKMIMPFVPFRVHFLVAVAVISSAAGFLLVAMAYFEWMAILGVVITSASCGIGDSTFLGYSSKFNKNVVSTWSSGGGAAGVIASVSYATLTEFRLSPSETMLVMLIFPFIEAMSFWVLLRKPQRAVASAITGALIEEQKPLIGFAQKFAYARTLVKYMMPLALGLFELVLFKNIFLDKASQYRWLNVAYRIGEFVARSSVNLCQFPKIWLMVVFQFMNLAYFFTEVTFFYTPSIWITFTIIVWEGLLGGGGYVNTFYRMSHEIPPARLQFAMATVVQADAYGIALAGFLAIPVHNAICSLPTLQLAQSSDIAPPNIVIIMADDMGFDDVSFRGAKEFITPNIDALAYHGKILHRLYAPPMCTPSRSALLTGLYPFHTGTQHYILLNQEPWGPLTNFITMPEVFQAHGYSTNLIGKWHLGMGHKQFTPTYNGFDYHYGYWGAFIDYYDKTSKMETPGFSLGYDFRRNLDLECDKGNNTYVTDLFTAEAERIIMQNSGSKPLFLLVTHLAVHTANEEDPLQAPEEEIEKFSYIPDIRRRKYAGIQKNSPWEGGTRVSGAIWAPVLQNQGSIFQQPMHVADWFATLAAAANIPLNKSLTLDGINLWTELVTSKTDTPPYPKREIVHSLDTQAEMYSYSKGQYKYIKGTSLEGRYDYHFSQRPKQIIDPREKYYYENIRQSAAFQALQKYDKKPLTNSRMHNLRVKASVQCEAKSLKPDSNCKPLEEECLFNIWKDPCERRNLGCLHKYDNIMKSMREDLLKLKATAVPPLTGRGSPEYDPSRYDCTWTNYLDIFPKNCRILDKLAKILFEVFSNAGQEDFKYNQEETI
;
A
#
# COMPACT_ATOMS: atom_id res chain seq x y z
N MET A 1 9.72 -48.87 42.08
CA MET A 1 9.11 -48.83 40.73
C MET A 1 9.16 -47.38 40.27
N SER A 2 9.87 -47.01 39.21
CA SER A 2 10.85 -47.74 38.37
C SER A 2 11.62 -46.64 37.62
N GLU A 3 12.95 -46.60 37.67
CA GLU A 3 13.84 -47.06 36.57
C GLU A 3 13.75 -46.18 35.29
N ILE A 4 14.82 -45.82 34.59
CA ILE A 4 16.22 -46.26 34.74
C ILE A 4 17.22 -45.18 34.25
N GLU A 5 18.35 -45.10 34.96
CA GLU A 5 19.74 -44.97 34.48
C GLU A 5 20.11 -44.09 33.26
N GLU A 6 20.96 -43.07 33.42
CA GLU A 6 22.46 -43.09 33.37
C GLU A 6 23.00 -42.81 31.94
N LYS A 7 24.31 -42.65 31.62
CA LYS A 7 25.54 -43.14 32.26
C LYS A 7 26.76 -42.23 31.99
N ARG A 8 27.36 -41.68 33.07
CA ARG A 8 28.83 -41.63 33.35
C ARG A 8 29.77 -40.82 32.42
N LYS A 9 31.00 -40.42 32.79
CA LYS A 9 31.88 -40.52 34.00
C LYS A 9 32.86 -39.30 33.94
N THR A 10 33.59 -38.82 34.96
CA THR A 10 34.31 -39.45 36.09
C THR A 10 34.17 -38.67 37.43
N ALA A 11 34.84 -39.11 38.50
CA ALA A 11 34.74 -38.65 39.90
C ALA A 11 36.13 -38.80 40.61
N PRO A 12 36.36 -38.54 41.93
CA PRO A 12 35.47 -38.16 43.06
C PRO A 12 35.99 -36.88 43.82
N ALA A 13 35.81 -36.54 45.11
CA ALA A 13 35.22 -37.16 46.33
C ALA A 13 34.90 -36.11 47.45
N LYS A 14 34.13 -36.52 48.49
CA LYS A 14 34.20 -36.21 49.96
C LYS A 14 34.29 -34.73 50.47
N GLU A 15 33.63 -34.29 51.58
CA GLU A 15 32.72 -34.94 52.56
C GLU A 15 31.97 -33.91 53.48
N THR A 16 30.76 -34.25 53.98
CA THR A 16 30.00 -33.73 55.20
C THR A 16 29.71 -32.21 55.39
N GLU A 17 28.50 -31.67 55.69
CA GLU A 17 27.48 -31.83 56.80
C GLU A 17 27.77 -31.05 58.11
N ASN A 18 26.85 -30.46 58.93
CA ASN A 18 25.38 -30.10 58.94
C ASN A 18 25.17 -29.01 60.10
N ILE A 19 24.08 -28.57 60.80
CA ILE A 19 22.62 -28.83 61.04
C ILE A 19 21.88 -27.49 61.47
N LEU A 20 20.53 -27.51 61.62
CA LEU A 20 19.57 -26.50 62.19
C LEU A 20 19.39 -26.59 63.74
N PRO A 21 18.43 -25.91 64.47
CA PRO A 21 17.62 -24.66 64.28
C PRO A 21 17.59 -23.69 65.53
N GLY A 22 16.83 -22.56 65.50
CA GLY A 22 16.44 -21.77 66.70
C GLY A 22 15.72 -20.43 66.41
N ALA A 23 14.89 -19.90 67.33
CA ALA A 23 14.05 -18.69 67.12
C ALA A 23 14.08 -17.67 68.28
N VAL A 24 13.93 -16.36 67.99
CA VAL A 24 13.95 -15.23 68.95
C VAL A 24 12.94 -14.12 68.55
N GLN A 25 12.46 -13.35 69.54
CA GLN A 25 11.40 -12.32 69.45
C GLN A 25 11.87 -10.94 68.96
N THR A 26 10.92 -10.07 68.57
CA THR A 26 11.13 -8.71 68.04
C THR A 26 11.23 -7.61 69.12
N PRO A 27 12.23 -6.70 69.06
CA PRO A 27 12.25 -5.47 69.85
C PRO A 27 11.59 -4.27 69.12
N VAL A 28 11.10 -3.29 69.90
CA VAL A 28 10.31 -2.13 69.43
C VAL A 28 11.21 -1.00 68.86
N VAL A 29 10.75 -0.34 67.80
CA VAL A 29 11.45 0.79 67.14
C VAL A 29 11.13 2.13 67.84
N GLY A 30 12.15 2.97 68.00
CA GLY A 30 12.08 4.25 68.73
C GLY A 30 11.24 5.36 68.09
N HIS A 31 10.94 6.40 68.89
CA HIS A 31 10.03 7.50 68.55
C HIS A 31 10.37 8.30 67.29
N VAL A 32 9.32 8.70 66.57
CA VAL A 32 9.34 9.73 65.52
C VAL A 32 9.36 11.13 66.19
N PRO A 33 10.18 12.09 65.72
CA PRO A 33 10.22 13.44 66.28
C PRO A 33 8.95 14.25 66.00
N ARG A 34 8.64 15.22 66.88
CA ARG A 34 7.47 16.12 66.76
C ARG A 34 7.44 16.86 65.42
N SER A 35 6.22 17.08 64.91
CA SER A 35 5.91 17.40 63.51
C SER A 35 6.45 18.71 62.92
N GLY A 36 6.91 19.67 63.75
CA GLY A 36 7.22 21.07 63.40
C GLY A 36 8.38 21.34 62.42
N GLY A 37 8.71 20.39 61.56
CA GLY A 37 9.67 20.57 60.46
C GLY A 37 9.81 19.36 59.53
N LEU A 38 9.06 18.28 59.74
CA LEU A 38 9.06 17.12 58.83
C LEU A 38 8.66 17.53 57.41
N TRP A 39 7.68 18.42 57.28
CA TRP A 39 7.26 18.98 55.98
C TRP A 39 8.42 19.67 55.24
N ARG A 40 9.29 20.42 55.93
CA ARG A 40 10.48 21.03 55.29
C ARG A 40 11.43 19.99 54.70
N ASP A 41 11.69 18.90 55.42
CA ASP A 41 12.60 17.85 54.94
C ASP A 41 11.98 17.08 53.76
N LEU A 42 10.67 16.80 53.83
CA LEU A 42 9.90 16.15 52.76
C LEU A 42 9.86 17.00 51.49
N THR A 43 9.54 18.30 51.59
CA THR A 43 9.53 19.24 50.48
C THR A 43 10.93 19.45 49.91
N ALA A 44 11.95 19.58 50.76
CA ALA A 44 13.34 19.68 50.30
C ALA A 44 13.74 18.46 49.47
N TYR A 45 13.49 17.24 49.94
CA TYR A 45 13.82 16.04 49.18
C TYR A 45 12.96 15.82 47.93
N TRP A 46 11.72 16.32 47.90
CA TRP A 46 10.91 16.35 46.68
C TRP A 46 11.54 17.26 45.62
N ILE A 47 11.95 18.48 46.00
CA ILE A 47 12.60 19.42 45.07
C ILE A 47 14.00 18.93 44.66
N LEU A 48 14.78 18.33 45.58
CA LEU A 48 16.08 17.76 45.23
C LEU A 48 15.95 16.56 44.28
N GLY A 49 14.96 15.69 44.50
CA GLY A 49 14.64 14.59 43.57
C GLY A 49 14.20 15.10 42.21
N LEU A 50 13.46 16.20 42.18
CA LEU A 50 13.05 16.87 40.96
C LEU A 50 14.28 17.43 40.21
N CYS A 51 15.05 18.33 40.82
CA CYS A 51 16.14 19.03 40.15
C CYS A 51 17.29 18.12 39.70
N ASN A 52 17.68 17.11 40.51
CA ASN A 52 18.78 16.20 40.15
C ASN A 52 18.49 15.44 38.84
N ILE A 53 17.25 14.97 38.68
CA ILE A 53 16.81 14.16 37.53
C ILE A 53 16.35 15.04 36.36
N TYR A 54 15.96 16.30 36.61
CA TYR A 54 15.47 17.22 35.59
C TYR A 54 16.44 17.39 34.41
N GLY A 55 17.72 17.66 34.68
CA GLY A 55 18.72 17.87 33.62
C GLY A 55 18.89 16.64 32.72
N TYR A 56 18.97 15.45 33.31
CA TYR A 56 19.03 14.18 32.59
C TYR A 56 17.80 13.97 31.68
N VAL A 57 16.58 14.16 32.19
CA VAL A 57 15.37 14.01 31.37
C VAL A 57 15.25 15.07 30.28
N VAL A 58 15.71 16.31 30.53
CA VAL A 58 15.77 17.35 29.49
C VAL A 58 16.73 16.95 28.37
N MET A 59 17.94 16.47 28.69
CA MET A 59 18.91 16.06 27.66
C MET A 59 18.38 14.89 26.81
N LEU A 60 17.75 13.88 27.44
CA LEU A 60 17.09 12.79 26.71
C LEU A 60 15.91 13.27 25.84
N SER A 61 15.16 14.28 26.30
CA SER A 61 14.04 14.86 25.54
C SER A 61 14.51 15.74 24.37
N ALA A 62 15.66 16.40 24.51
CA ALA A 62 16.25 17.30 23.52
C ALA A 62 17.18 16.61 22.51
N ALA A 63 17.52 15.33 22.74
CA ALA A 63 18.50 14.56 21.98
C ALA A 63 18.36 14.66 20.46
N HIS A 64 17.14 14.52 19.92
CA HIS A 64 16.88 14.59 18.48
C HIS A 64 17.14 16.00 17.94
N ASP A 65 16.55 17.02 18.57
CA ASP A 65 16.67 18.44 18.19
C ASP A 65 18.09 19.01 18.38
N VAL A 66 18.93 18.35 19.20
CA VAL A 66 20.36 18.66 19.38
C VAL A 66 21.21 18.05 18.26
N LEU A 67 20.88 16.85 17.77
CA LEU A 67 21.63 16.17 16.71
C LEU A 67 21.22 16.62 15.30
N ASP A 68 19.95 16.98 15.06
CA ASP A 68 19.48 17.53 13.77
C ASP A 68 20.18 18.85 13.38
N LYS A 69 20.86 19.52 14.32
CA LYS A 69 21.73 20.67 14.06
C LYS A 69 23.02 20.32 13.31
N PHE A 70 23.43 19.04 13.31
CA PHE A 70 24.70 18.59 12.76
C PHE A 70 24.47 17.69 11.52
N PRO A 71 24.97 18.08 10.32
CA PRO A 71 24.51 17.50 9.06
C PRO A 71 25.14 16.14 8.74
N HIS A 72 24.64 15.07 9.36
CA HIS A 72 24.95 13.67 9.01
C HIS A 72 23.88 13.03 8.09
N GLN A 73 23.14 13.84 7.34
CA GLN A 73 22.14 13.35 6.38
C GLN A 73 22.80 12.88 5.08
N ILE A 74 22.77 11.57 4.84
CA ILE A 74 22.75 11.00 3.49
C ILE A 74 21.28 10.77 3.14
N PRO A 75 20.68 11.48 2.17
CA PRO A 75 19.31 11.22 1.74
C PRO A 75 19.20 9.83 1.09
N SER A 76 18.22 9.02 1.50
CA SER A 76 17.83 7.82 0.73
C SER A 76 16.63 8.14 -0.15
N ASP A 77 16.85 8.28 -1.45
CA ASP A 77 15.81 8.53 -2.47
C ASP A 77 14.92 7.28 -2.76
N LYS A 78 14.64 6.44 -1.75
CA LYS A 78 13.89 5.18 -1.90
C LYS A 78 12.52 5.24 -1.21
N PRO A 79 11.40 5.27 -1.95
CA PRO A 79 10.06 5.49 -1.38
C PRO A 79 9.47 4.30 -0.57
N HIS A 80 10.25 3.24 -0.31
CA HIS A 80 9.80 2.03 0.40
C HIS A 80 10.79 1.51 1.47
N GLU A 81 11.83 2.28 1.80
CA GLU A 81 12.72 1.96 2.92
C GLU A 81 12.04 2.35 4.25
N ARG A 82 12.29 1.61 5.35
CA ARG A 82 11.89 2.09 6.69
C ARG A 82 12.76 3.31 7.03
N ASP A 83 12.18 4.29 7.69
CA ASP A 83 12.79 5.61 7.99
C ASP A 83 13.82 5.52 9.15
N CYS A 84 14.83 4.66 8.96
CA CYS A 84 15.81 4.23 9.96
C CYS A 84 17.07 5.11 9.93
N HIS A 85 17.30 5.86 11.01
CA HIS A 85 18.51 6.65 11.18
C HIS A 85 19.68 5.72 11.58
N LEU A 86 20.83 5.84 10.90
CA LEU A 86 22.01 4.98 11.18
C LEU A 86 22.53 5.12 12.62
N VAL A 87 22.32 6.29 13.23
CA VAL A 87 22.47 6.51 14.67
C VAL A 87 21.13 6.15 15.34
N SER A 88 20.96 4.88 15.71
CA SER A 88 19.84 4.44 16.53
C SER A 88 19.80 5.21 17.86
N THR A 89 18.60 5.59 18.33
CA THR A 89 18.38 6.31 19.59
C THR A 89 19.03 5.62 20.79
N GLY A 90 19.18 4.28 20.73
CA GLY A 90 19.93 3.50 21.73
C GLY A 90 21.37 3.95 21.94
N ALA A 91 22.04 4.49 20.91
CA ALA A 91 23.39 5.07 21.03
C ALA A 91 23.39 6.38 21.83
N ILE A 92 22.35 7.21 21.68
CA ILE A 92 22.18 8.45 22.44
C ILE A 92 21.83 8.14 23.89
N LEU A 93 20.89 7.22 24.10
CA LEU A 93 20.50 6.71 25.41
C LEU A 93 21.69 6.07 26.14
N LEU A 94 22.60 5.38 25.44
CA LEU A 94 23.87 4.95 26.02
C LEU A 94 24.80 6.12 26.37
N ALA A 95 24.93 7.14 25.52
CA ALA A 95 25.76 8.32 25.81
C ALA A 95 25.27 9.11 27.04
N ASP A 96 23.95 9.13 27.29
CA ASP A 96 23.32 9.77 28.44
C ASP A 96 23.22 8.87 29.69
N VAL A 97 23.29 7.54 29.57
CA VAL A 97 23.17 6.61 30.72
C VAL A 97 24.52 6.10 31.22
N LEU A 98 25.49 5.83 30.34
CA LEU A 98 26.79 5.28 30.71
C LEU A 98 27.60 6.18 31.68
N PRO A 99 27.61 7.52 31.58
CA PRO A 99 28.33 8.38 32.54
C PRO A 99 27.72 8.30 33.94
N ALA A 100 26.39 8.44 34.06
CA ALA A 100 25.66 8.24 35.30
C ALA A 100 25.91 6.84 35.89
N MET A 101 25.89 5.79 35.06
CA MET A 101 26.17 4.41 35.47
C MET A 101 27.58 4.24 36.06
N PHE A 102 28.60 4.76 35.37
CA PHE A 102 30.00 4.68 35.81
C PHE A 102 30.22 5.42 37.14
N VAL A 103 29.62 6.60 37.28
CA VAL A 103 29.60 7.36 38.55
C VAL A 103 28.91 6.56 39.66
N LYS A 104 27.72 6.01 39.40
CA LYS A 104 26.94 5.20 40.37
C LYS A 104 27.71 3.98 40.88
N MET A 105 28.58 3.36 40.07
CA MET A 105 29.47 2.27 40.53
C MET A 105 30.56 2.75 41.49
N ILE A 106 31.12 3.95 41.28
CA ILE A 106 32.26 4.46 42.05
C ILE A 106 31.82 5.13 43.36
N MET A 107 30.73 5.91 43.31
CA MET A 107 30.26 6.75 44.42
C MET A 107 30.06 6.04 45.78
N PRO A 108 29.58 4.78 45.87
CA PRO A 108 29.46 4.07 47.15
C PRO A 108 30.79 3.82 47.87
N PHE A 109 31.90 3.85 47.13
CA PHE A 109 33.24 3.63 47.67
C PHE A 109 33.94 4.96 48.05
N VAL A 110 33.55 6.08 47.44
CA VAL A 110 34.07 7.44 47.71
C VAL A 110 33.78 7.88 49.16
N PRO A 111 34.68 8.64 49.82
CA PRO A 111 34.42 9.25 51.12
C PRO A 111 33.21 10.21 51.09
N PHE A 112 32.19 9.95 51.89
CA PHE A 112 30.88 10.61 51.82
C PHE A 112 30.88 12.05 52.38
N ARG A 113 31.52 12.98 51.67
CA ARG A 113 31.57 14.42 52.00
C ARG A 113 30.38 15.15 51.38
N VAL A 114 29.17 14.92 51.91
CA VAL A 114 27.88 15.34 51.30
C VAL A 114 27.87 16.78 50.74
N HIS A 115 28.33 17.79 51.47
CA HIS A 115 28.34 19.18 50.97
C HIS A 115 29.28 19.41 49.79
N PHE A 116 30.39 18.68 49.69
CA PHE A 116 31.29 18.74 48.53
C PHE A 116 30.67 18.02 47.33
N LEU A 117 30.07 16.85 47.56
CA LEU A 117 29.45 16.05 46.49
C LEU A 117 28.26 16.77 45.84
N VAL A 118 27.40 17.42 46.64
CA VAL A 118 26.29 18.24 46.10
C VAL A 118 26.81 19.50 45.39
N ALA A 119 27.90 20.11 45.85
CA ALA A 119 28.52 21.23 45.12
C ALA A 119 29.08 20.80 43.76
N VAL A 120 29.72 19.62 43.68
CA VAL A 120 30.19 19.06 42.41
C VAL A 120 28.99 18.77 41.49
N ALA A 121 27.93 18.13 41.99
CA ALA A 121 26.72 17.88 41.20
C ALA A 121 26.12 19.18 40.63
N VAL A 122 25.74 20.15 41.48
CA VAL A 122 25.13 21.42 41.03
C VAL A 122 26.01 22.14 39.99
N ILE A 123 27.32 22.22 40.21
CA ILE A 123 28.25 22.89 39.29
C ILE A 123 28.35 22.12 37.96
N SER A 124 28.44 20.78 38.00
CA SER A 124 28.45 19.96 36.78
C SER A 124 27.12 20.08 36.01
N SER A 125 25.97 20.01 36.68
CA SER A 125 24.65 20.19 36.05
C SER A 125 24.55 21.54 35.33
N ALA A 126 24.92 22.64 35.99
CA ALA A 126 24.94 23.97 35.39
C ALA A 126 25.93 24.09 34.21
N ALA A 127 27.12 23.49 34.31
CA ALA A 127 28.10 23.49 33.23
C ALA A 127 27.62 22.66 32.01
N GLY A 128 26.92 21.54 32.24
CA GLY A 128 26.33 20.71 31.20
C GLY A 128 25.27 21.46 30.38
N PHE A 129 24.31 22.10 31.06
CA PHE A 129 23.32 22.98 30.41
C PHE A 129 23.96 24.08 29.57
N LEU A 130 24.98 24.78 30.10
CA LEU A 130 25.69 25.84 29.38
C LEU A 130 26.45 25.32 28.15
N LEU A 131 27.10 24.15 28.25
CA LEU A 131 27.80 23.52 27.14
C LEU A 131 26.87 23.12 26.00
N VAL A 132 25.67 22.58 26.29
CA VAL A 132 24.66 22.26 25.26
C VAL A 132 24.04 23.53 24.67
N ALA A 133 23.75 24.54 25.49
CA ALA A 133 23.22 25.82 25.01
C ALA A 133 24.17 26.51 24.02
N MET A 134 25.47 26.50 24.33
CA MET A 134 26.55 27.16 23.57
C MET A 134 27.28 26.22 22.59
N ALA A 135 26.75 25.02 22.32
CA ALA A 135 27.41 24.04 21.45
C ALA A 135 27.48 24.50 19.98
N TYR A 136 28.68 24.85 19.52
CA TYR A 136 28.96 25.12 18.11
C TYR A 136 29.40 23.86 17.33
N PHE A 137 29.92 22.86 18.05
CA PHE A 137 30.33 21.56 17.48
C PHE A 137 29.60 20.42 18.19
N GLU A 138 29.33 19.34 17.47
CA GLU A 138 28.63 18.13 17.93
C GLU A 138 29.24 17.57 19.24
N TRP A 139 30.58 17.47 19.29
CA TRP A 139 31.29 16.98 20.48
C TRP A 139 31.09 17.85 21.73
N MET A 140 30.82 19.16 21.58
CA MET A 140 30.53 20.05 22.71
C MET A 140 29.14 19.75 23.30
N ALA A 141 28.16 19.49 22.43
CA ALA A 141 26.83 19.09 22.87
C ALA A 141 26.87 17.73 23.60
N ILE A 142 27.55 16.74 23.01
CA ILE A 142 27.74 15.41 23.61
C ILE A 142 28.47 15.53 24.96
N LEU A 143 29.51 16.37 25.07
CA LEU A 143 30.21 16.62 26.32
C LEU A 143 29.30 17.26 27.40
N GLY A 144 28.43 18.19 27.00
CA GLY A 144 27.44 18.79 27.89
C GLY A 144 26.41 17.78 28.42
N VAL A 145 25.92 16.88 27.56
CA VAL A 145 25.07 15.74 27.96
C VAL A 145 25.81 14.82 28.94
N VAL A 146 27.03 14.40 28.61
CA VAL A 146 27.86 13.51 29.46
C VAL A 146 28.10 14.10 30.85
N ILE A 147 28.34 15.41 30.96
CA ILE A 147 28.53 16.09 32.25
C ILE A 147 27.21 16.20 33.04
N THR A 148 26.08 16.44 32.35
CA THR A 148 24.75 16.46 32.98
C THR A 148 24.35 15.08 33.53
N SER A 149 24.60 14.04 32.75
CA SER A 149 24.44 12.63 33.14
C SER A 149 25.30 12.27 34.36
N ALA A 150 26.60 12.57 34.30
CA ALA A 150 27.52 12.31 35.40
C ALA A 150 27.08 13.02 36.70
N SER A 151 26.61 14.27 36.59
CA SER A 151 26.03 15.03 37.71
C SER A 151 24.85 14.29 38.36
N CYS A 152 23.87 13.87 37.55
CA CYS A 152 22.69 13.13 38.02
C CYS A 152 23.10 11.87 38.81
N GLY A 153 24.11 11.15 38.34
CA GLY A 153 24.68 9.98 39.02
C GLY A 153 25.38 10.30 40.37
N ILE A 154 26.04 11.45 40.49
CA ILE A 154 26.62 11.93 41.76
C ILE A 154 25.49 12.23 42.75
N GLY A 155 24.47 12.98 42.31
CA GLY A 155 23.35 13.38 43.13
C GLY A 155 22.52 12.18 43.58
N ASP A 156 22.10 11.28 42.70
CA ASP A 156 21.35 10.06 43.03
C ASP A 156 22.01 9.27 44.17
N SER A 157 23.31 8.96 43.98
CA SER A 157 24.13 8.23 44.96
C SER A 157 24.25 8.98 46.30
N THR A 158 24.33 10.31 46.24
CA THR A 158 24.54 11.18 47.40
C THR A 158 23.25 11.40 48.18
N PHE A 159 22.15 11.80 47.54
CA PHE A 159 20.89 12.11 48.19
C PHE A 159 20.19 10.85 48.73
N LEU A 160 20.14 9.74 47.97
CA LEU A 160 19.59 8.49 48.50
C LEU A 160 20.45 7.93 49.64
N GLY A 161 21.78 7.99 49.53
CA GLY A 161 22.68 7.67 50.64
C GLY A 161 22.41 8.55 51.87
N TYR A 162 22.17 9.85 51.68
CA TYR A 162 21.92 10.81 52.76
C TYR A 162 20.52 10.65 53.39
N SER A 163 19.53 10.16 52.64
CA SER A 163 18.15 9.91 53.11
C SER A 163 18.09 8.99 54.34
N SER A 164 19.08 8.10 54.48
CA SER A 164 19.27 7.23 55.66
C SER A 164 19.39 7.97 57.01
N LYS A 165 19.59 9.29 57.00
CA LYS A 165 19.69 10.16 58.19
C LYS A 165 18.41 10.93 58.50
N PHE A 166 17.32 10.70 57.75
CA PHE A 166 16.04 11.38 57.88
C PHE A 166 14.89 10.37 58.09
N ASN A 167 13.65 10.86 58.15
CA ASN A 167 12.46 10.02 58.25
C ASN A 167 12.30 9.16 56.98
N LYS A 168 11.89 7.89 57.10
CA LYS A 168 11.76 6.97 55.96
C LYS A 168 10.89 7.49 54.81
N ASN A 169 9.87 8.30 55.11
CA ASN A 169 8.99 8.91 54.10
C ASN A 169 9.73 9.86 53.14
N VAL A 170 10.94 10.31 53.50
CA VAL A 170 11.83 11.07 52.61
C VAL A 170 12.23 10.28 51.36
N VAL A 171 12.31 8.94 51.45
CA VAL A 171 12.56 8.08 50.28
C VAL A 171 11.39 8.13 49.29
N SER A 172 10.15 8.19 49.77
CA SER A 172 8.98 8.30 48.90
C SER A 172 8.81 9.70 48.32
N THR A 173 9.14 10.78 49.04
CA THR A 173 9.10 12.13 48.46
C THR A 173 10.24 12.41 47.48
N TRP A 174 11.45 11.87 47.73
CA TRP A 174 12.52 11.85 46.73
C TRP A 174 12.07 11.14 45.44
N SER A 175 11.50 9.93 45.56
CA SER A 175 11.07 9.16 44.39
C SER A 175 9.95 9.87 43.62
N SER A 176 8.93 10.40 44.32
CA SER A 176 7.87 11.21 43.72
C SER A 176 8.42 12.46 43.02
N GLY A 177 9.38 13.17 43.62
CA GLY A 177 10.06 14.31 43.02
C GLY A 177 10.82 13.94 41.73
N GLY A 178 11.56 12.82 41.74
CA GLY A 178 12.22 12.28 40.56
C GLY A 178 11.26 11.80 39.47
N GLY A 179 10.06 11.36 39.82
CA GLY A 179 8.98 11.12 38.86
C GLY A 179 8.42 12.42 38.27
N ALA A 180 8.24 13.44 39.11
CA ALA A 180 7.79 14.76 38.68
C ALA A 180 8.80 15.44 37.74
N ALA A 181 10.12 15.22 37.96
CA ALA A 181 11.16 15.61 37.02
C ALA A 181 10.88 15.06 35.61
N GLY A 182 10.50 13.78 35.52
CA GLY A 182 10.12 13.10 34.28
C GLY A 182 9.08 13.88 33.48
N VAL A 183 7.94 14.19 34.11
CA VAL A 183 6.84 14.89 33.45
C VAL A 183 7.19 16.36 33.18
N ILE A 184 7.72 17.08 34.18
CA ILE A 184 7.95 18.51 34.09
C ILE A 184 9.07 18.83 33.10
N ALA A 185 10.13 18.04 33.01
CA ALA A 185 11.20 18.20 32.02
C ALA A 185 10.67 18.03 30.59
N SER A 186 10.08 16.87 30.26
CA SER A 186 9.63 16.60 28.89
C SER A 186 8.49 17.52 28.44
N VAL A 187 7.56 17.88 29.33
CA VAL A 187 6.49 18.85 29.01
C VAL A 187 7.06 20.27 28.86
N SER A 188 7.88 20.76 29.79
CA SER A 188 8.45 22.12 29.65
C SER A 188 9.34 22.27 28.42
N TYR A 189 10.09 21.22 28.06
CA TYR A 189 10.88 21.22 26.83
C TYR A 189 10.00 21.27 25.57
N ALA A 190 9.02 20.37 25.46
CA ALA A 190 8.11 20.33 24.31
C ALA A 190 7.28 21.63 24.16
N THR A 191 6.76 22.18 25.26
CA THR A 191 6.00 23.43 25.22
C THR A 191 6.86 24.64 24.82
N LEU A 192 8.13 24.72 25.27
CA LEU A 192 9.00 25.83 24.88
C LEU A 192 9.43 25.76 23.40
N THR A 193 9.65 24.57 22.85
CA THR A 193 9.94 24.40 21.41
C THR A 193 8.69 24.59 20.55
N GLU A 194 7.49 24.20 21.00
CA GLU A 194 6.21 24.57 20.36
C GLU A 194 5.98 26.09 20.32
N PHE A 195 6.38 26.82 21.37
CA PHE A 195 6.42 28.29 21.38
C PHE A 195 7.57 28.91 20.56
N ARG A 196 8.27 28.11 19.75
CA ARG A 196 9.34 28.51 18.81
C ARG A 196 10.63 29.05 19.44
N LEU A 197 10.90 28.76 20.72
CA LEU A 197 12.26 28.94 21.24
C LEU A 197 13.18 27.89 20.60
N SER A 198 14.41 28.26 20.27
CA SER A 198 15.40 27.27 19.85
C SER A 198 15.78 26.35 21.02
N PRO A 199 16.31 25.14 20.76
CA PRO A 199 16.85 24.29 21.81
C PRO A 199 17.94 24.98 22.65
N SER A 200 18.72 25.90 22.06
CA SER A 200 19.77 26.63 22.78
C SER A 200 19.20 27.65 23.76
N GLU A 201 18.19 28.44 23.38
CA GLU A 201 17.48 29.35 24.29
C GLU A 201 16.74 28.59 25.39
N THR A 202 16.15 27.45 25.03
CA THR A 202 15.45 26.56 25.97
C THR A 202 16.37 26.07 27.09
N MET A 203 17.60 25.63 26.76
CA MET A 203 18.59 25.23 27.78
C MET A 203 19.02 26.39 28.70
N LEU A 204 19.08 27.63 28.20
CA LEU A 204 19.40 28.81 29.02
C LEU A 204 18.29 29.12 30.03
N VAL A 205 17.02 29.00 29.64
CA VAL A 205 15.86 29.15 30.55
C VAL A 205 15.88 28.05 31.63
N MET A 206 16.26 26.83 31.27
CA MET A 206 16.29 25.67 32.16
C MET A 206 17.44 25.68 33.19
N LEU A 207 18.43 26.58 33.05
CA LEU A 207 19.54 26.76 34.01
C LEU A 207 19.08 27.16 35.43
N ILE A 208 17.80 27.51 35.62
CA ILE A 208 17.21 27.77 36.93
C ILE A 208 17.17 26.53 37.85
N PHE A 209 17.09 25.31 37.29
CA PHE A 209 16.89 24.10 38.10
C PHE A 209 18.10 23.71 39.00
N PRO A 210 19.36 23.76 38.53
CA PRO A 210 20.54 23.62 39.39
C PRO A 210 20.60 24.65 40.53
N PHE A 211 20.14 25.88 40.32
CA PHE A 211 20.06 26.89 41.38
C PHE A 211 18.98 26.54 42.43
N ILE A 212 17.82 26.05 41.99
CA ILE A 212 16.76 25.55 42.88
C ILE A 212 17.24 24.34 43.69
N GLU A 213 18.05 23.45 43.11
CA GLU A 213 18.69 22.32 43.82
C GLU A 213 19.58 22.82 44.96
N ALA A 214 20.46 23.78 44.68
CA ALA A 214 21.34 24.39 45.67
C ALA A 214 20.57 25.04 46.83
N MET A 215 19.55 25.85 46.52
CA MET A 215 18.70 26.47 47.55
C MET A 215 17.97 25.40 48.38
N SER A 216 17.53 24.31 47.74
CA SER A 216 16.86 23.21 48.43
C SER A 216 17.78 22.46 49.40
N PHE A 217 19.05 22.26 49.05
CA PHE A 217 20.01 21.55 49.90
C PHE A 217 20.62 22.42 51.02
N TRP A 218 21.00 23.67 50.74
CA TRP A 218 21.69 24.53 51.71
C TRP A 218 20.75 25.43 52.55
N VAL A 219 19.54 25.74 52.07
CA VAL A 219 18.60 26.66 52.75
C VAL A 219 17.35 25.94 53.25
N LEU A 220 16.71 25.11 52.43
CA LEU A 220 15.44 24.48 52.79
C LEU A 220 15.62 23.23 53.67
N LEU A 221 16.50 22.31 53.28
CA LEU A 221 16.78 21.07 54.01
C LEU A 221 17.43 21.34 55.37
N ARG A 222 16.97 20.66 56.42
CA ARG A 222 17.53 20.82 57.77
C ARG A 222 18.77 19.94 57.96
N LYS A 223 19.72 20.41 58.78
CA LYS A 223 20.88 19.62 59.20
C LYS A 223 20.39 18.41 60.04
N PRO A 224 20.80 17.16 59.73
CA PRO A 224 20.32 15.99 60.45
C PRO A 224 20.76 16.04 61.91
N GLN A 225 19.85 15.72 62.82
CA GLN A 225 20.14 15.67 64.25
C GLN A 225 21.13 14.53 64.54
N ARG A 226 22.14 14.79 65.38
CA ARG A 226 23.00 13.71 65.89
C ARG A 226 22.14 12.77 66.73
N ALA A 227 22.13 11.49 66.38
CA ALA A 227 21.59 10.47 67.27
C ALA A 227 22.36 10.50 68.59
N VAL A 228 21.64 10.57 69.72
CA VAL A 228 22.24 10.39 71.03
C VAL A 228 22.70 8.94 71.12
N ALA A 229 24.00 8.73 71.33
CA ALA A 229 24.56 7.39 71.49
C ALA A 229 24.09 6.81 72.84
N SER A 230 23.02 6.00 72.80
CA SER A 230 22.67 5.14 73.92
C SER A 230 23.79 4.12 74.11
N ALA A 231 24.48 4.20 75.24
CA ALA A 231 25.54 3.27 75.60
C ALA A 231 24.91 1.92 76.00
N ILE A 232 24.83 0.99 75.05
CA ILE A 232 24.42 -0.39 75.30
C ILE A 232 25.66 -1.28 75.28
N THR A 233 26.09 -1.72 76.46
CA THR A 233 27.16 -2.71 76.64
C THR A 233 26.66 -4.10 76.24
N GLY A 234 26.97 -4.50 75.01
CA GLY A 234 26.68 -5.84 74.49
C GLY A 234 27.41 -6.06 73.16
N ALA A 235 27.75 -7.32 72.85
CA ALA A 235 28.39 -7.65 71.58
C ALA A 235 27.39 -7.43 70.43
N LEU A 236 27.59 -6.37 69.62
CA LEU A 236 26.77 -6.08 68.47
C LEU A 236 26.78 -7.27 67.49
N ILE A 237 25.59 -7.77 67.17
CA ILE A 237 25.35 -8.75 66.10
C ILE A 237 26.06 -8.25 64.84
N GLU A 238 26.81 -9.13 64.16
CA GLU A 238 27.74 -8.75 63.10
C GLU A 238 27.12 -7.86 62.01
N GLU A 239 25.84 -8.10 61.68
CA GLU A 239 25.06 -7.30 60.72
C GLU A 239 24.90 -5.82 61.07
N GLN A 240 25.01 -5.46 62.36
CA GLN A 240 24.89 -4.07 62.83
C GLN A 240 26.21 -3.29 62.75
N LYS A 241 27.34 -3.94 62.45
CA LYS A 241 28.64 -3.27 62.27
C LYS A 241 28.66 -2.45 60.96
N PRO A 242 29.15 -1.20 60.97
CA PRO A 242 29.29 -0.36 59.78
C PRO A 242 30.39 -0.89 58.84
N LEU A 243 30.26 -0.62 57.54
CA LEU A 243 31.17 -1.08 56.49
C LEU A 243 32.33 -0.09 56.28
N ILE A 244 33.52 -0.44 56.78
CA ILE A 244 34.68 0.46 56.80
C ILE A 244 35.62 0.17 55.61
N GLY A 245 35.98 -1.09 55.37
CA GLY A 245 36.95 -1.49 54.34
C GLY A 245 36.34 -1.70 52.95
N PHE A 246 37.13 -1.47 51.89
CA PHE A 246 36.73 -1.71 50.49
C PHE A 246 36.28 -3.16 50.26
N ALA A 247 37.04 -4.15 50.74
CA ALA A 247 36.69 -5.57 50.61
C ALA A 247 35.36 -5.91 51.31
N GLN A 248 35.07 -5.31 52.48
CA GLN A 248 33.81 -5.49 53.20
C GLN A 248 32.63 -4.89 52.41
N LYS A 249 32.80 -3.66 51.89
CA LYS A 249 31.82 -3.00 51.00
C LYS A 249 31.52 -3.84 49.76
N PHE A 250 32.56 -4.32 49.07
CA PHE A 250 32.42 -5.12 47.85
C PHE A 250 31.78 -6.50 48.09
N ALA A 251 32.15 -7.19 49.18
CA ALA A 251 31.51 -8.43 49.58
C ALA A 251 30.03 -8.22 49.93
N TYR A 252 29.70 -7.15 50.66
CA TYR A 252 28.31 -6.82 51.00
C TYR A 252 27.49 -6.42 49.77
N ALA A 253 28.06 -5.71 48.80
CA ALA A 253 27.38 -5.33 47.56
C ALA A 253 26.81 -6.53 46.78
N ARG A 254 27.51 -7.68 46.79
CA ARG A 254 26.99 -8.94 46.21
C ARG A 254 25.69 -9.41 46.85
N THR A 255 25.50 -9.17 48.15
CA THR A 255 24.25 -9.53 48.86
C THR A 255 23.07 -8.63 48.50
N LEU A 256 23.32 -7.45 47.92
CA LEU A 256 22.31 -6.50 47.48
C LEU A 256 21.75 -6.80 46.09
N VAL A 257 22.32 -7.76 45.35
CA VAL A 257 21.87 -8.14 44.00
C VAL A 257 20.40 -8.60 43.96
N LYS A 258 19.86 -9.11 45.08
CA LYS A 258 18.40 -9.41 45.21
C LYS A 258 17.48 -8.18 45.10
N TYR A 259 18.03 -6.97 45.22
CA TYR A 259 17.36 -5.69 44.99
C TYR A 259 17.75 -5.05 43.66
N MET A 260 18.62 -5.69 42.87
CA MET A 260 19.12 -5.23 41.57
C MET A 260 18.57 -6.09 40.42
N MET A 261 17.27 -6.38 40.44
CA MET A 261 16.63 -7.08 39.31
C MET A 261 16.66 -6.18 38.06
N PRO A 262 17.15 -6.64 36.90
CA PRO A 262 17.17 -5.83 35.69
C PRO A 262 15.75 -5.48 35.23
N LEU A 263 15.49 -4.19 35.04
CA LEU A 263 14.30 -3.68 34.36
C LEU A 263 14.66 -3.53 32.87
N ALA A 264 13.99 -4.27 31.99
CA ALA A 264 14.20 -4.19 30.54
C ALA A 264 13.24 -3.18 29.92
N LEU A 265 13.75 -2.26 29.09
CA LEU A 265 12.96 -1.31 28.31
C LEU A 265 12.85 -1.78 26.84
N GLY A 266 11.70 -1.52 26.21
CA GLY A 266 11.38 -2.04 24.88
C GLY A 266 11.55 -1.04 23.72
N LEU A 267 11.66 -1.58 22.50
CA LEU A 267 11.78 -0.80 21.26
C LEU A 267 10.42 -0.24 20.78
N PHE A 268 9.79 0.65 21.55
CA PHE A 268 8.51 1.26 21.15
C PHE A 268 8.66 2.35 20.07
N GLU A 269 9.86 2.88 19.85
CA GLU A 269 10.16 4.01 18.95
C GLU A 269 9.82 3.75 17.47
N LEU A 270 9.72 2.48 17.07
CA LEU A 270 9.41 2.07 15.70
C LEU A 270 7.89 1.92 15.43
N VAL A 271 7.04 2.11 16.44
CA VAL A 271 5.57 2.06 16.31
C VAL A 271 5.05 3.44 15.86
N LEU A 272 5.05 3.68 14.55
CA LEU A 272 4.66 4.95 13.93
C LEU A 272 3.28 4.89 13.26
N PHE A 273 2.38 5.80 13.64
CA PHE A 273 1.05 5.91 13.06
C PHE A 273 1.02 6.97 11.97
N LYS A 274 0.73 6.57 10.73
CA LYS A 274 0.50 7.51 9.62
C LYS A 274 -0.93 8.07 9.69
N ASN A 275 -1.15 9.23 9.09
CA ASN A 275 -2.46 9.91 8.96
C ASN A 275 -3.14 10.37 10.27
N ILE A 276 -2.39 10.63 11.35
CA ILE A 276 -2.89 11.30 12.56
C ILE A 276 -2.40 12.75 12.67
N PHE A 277 -2.97 13.52 13.61
CA PHE A 277 -2.66 14.95 13.79
C PHE A 277 -1.24 15.25 14.34
N LEU A 278 -0.52 14.23 14.81
CA LEU A 278 0.85 14.33 15.30
C LEU A 278 1.83 13.88 14.21
N ASP A 279 2.84 14.69 13.93
CA ASP A 279 3.96 14.32 13.06
C ASP A 279 4.90 13.31 13.74
N LYS A 280 5.86 12.74 12.98
CA LYS A 280 6.81 11.71 13.46
C LYS A 280 7.53 12.15 14.75
N ALA A 281 8.00 13.39 14.80
CA ALA A 281 8.72 13.93 15.94
C ALA A 281 7.81 14.14 17.16
N SER A 282 6.58 14.64 16.97
CA SER A 282 5.65 14.81 18.08
C SER A 282 5.10 13.49 18.61
N GLN A 283 4.93 12.46 17.77
CA GLN A 283 4.61 11.11 18.26
C GLN A 283 5.68 10.63 19.24
N TYR A 284 6.97 10.68 18.88
CA TYR A 284 8.07 10.31 19.78
C TYR A 284 8.09 11.13 21.09
N ARG A 285 7.90 12.46 21.00
CA ARG A 285 7.82 13.33 22.20
C ARG A 285 6.65 12.95 23.12
N TRP A 286 5.45 12.77 22.59
CA TRP A 286 4.28 12.44 23.39
C TRP A 286 4.31 11.03 23.99
N LEU A 287 4.87 10.04 23.28
CA LEU A 287 5.06 8.69 23.83
C LEU A 287 6.01 8.69 25.04
N ASN A 288 7.08 9.50 24.98
CA ASN A 288 7.95 9.74 26.14
C ASN A 288 7.21 10.41 27.31
N VAL A 289 6.40 11.44 27.05
CA VAL A 289 5.56 12.09 28.09
C VAL A 289 4.61 11.08 28.74
N ALA A 290 3.98 10.20 27.96
CA ALA A 290 3.08 9.16 28.48
C ALA A 290 3.79 8.18 29.44
N TYR A 291 5.00 7.72 29.10
CA TYR A 291 5.82 6.89 30.00
C TYR A 291 6.11 7.63 31.32
N ARG A 292 6.51 8.90 31.25
CA ARG A 292 6.82 9.71 32.45
C ARG A 292 5.61 9.97 33.33
N ILE A 293 4.40 10.09 32.76
CA ILE A 293 3.15 10.19 33.54
C ILE A 293 2.92 8.91 34.35
N GLY A 294 3.05 7.74 33.73
CA GLY A 294 2.96 6.45 34.45
C GLY A 294 4.02 6.32 35.54
N GLU A 295 5.26 6.68 35.24
CA GLU A 295 6.38 6.67 36.18
C GLU A 295 6.13 7.59 37.38
N PHE A 296 5.63 8.81 37.17
CA PHE A 296 5.32 9.75 38.24
C PHE A 296 4.21 9.25 39.17
N VAL A 297 3.13 8.69 38.59
CA VAL A 297 2.02 8.12 39.36
C VAL A 297 2.52 6.96 40.24
N ALA A 298 3.27 6.02 39.68
CA ALA A 298 3.77 4.88 40.44
C ALA A 298 4.84 5.27 41.48
N ARG A 299 5.81 6.13 41.15
CA ARG A 299 6.80 6.63 42.12
C ARG A 299 6.16 7.40 43.29
N SER A 300 4.99 8.01 43.07
CA SER A 300 4.21 8.70 44.11
C SER A 300 3.29 7.76 44.93
N SER A 301 3.03 6.55 44.44
CA SER A 301 2.01 5.64 44.99
C SER A 301 2.38 4.88 46.27
N VAL A 302 3.66 4.77 46.65
CA VAL A 302 4.14 3.77 47.64
C VAL A 302 3.57 3.92 49.06
N ASN A 303 3.06 5.11 49.40
CA ASN A 303 2.40 5.36 50.69
C ASN A 303 0.89 5.00 50.66
N LEU A 304 0.36 4.61 49.50
CA LEU A 304 -1.04 4.22 49.26
C LEU A 304 -1.13 2.74 48.85
N CYS A 305 -0.27 2.31 47.92
CA CYS A 305 -0.23 0.97 47.34
C CYS A 305 1.18 0.39 47.43
N GLN A 306 1.32 -0.83 47.98
CA GLN A 306 2.62 -1.50 48.18
C GLN A 306 2.61 -2.88 47.53
N PHE A 307 3.68 -3.21 46.80
CA PHE A 307 3.78 -4.43 46.01
C PHE A 307 4.84 -5.39 46.60
N PRO A 308 4.44 -6.43 47.38
CA PRO A 308 5.39 -7.32 48.04
C PRO A 308 6.13 -8.26 47.06
N LYS A 309 5.58 -8.51 45.87
CA LYS A 309 6.14 -9.38 44.83
C LYS A 309 6.68 -8.55 43.64
N ILE A 310 7.73 -7.76 43.88
CA ILE A 310 8.33 -6.85 42.86
C ILE A 310 8.72 -7.59 41.57
N TRP A 311 9.11 -8.88 41.65
CA TRP A 311 9.46 -9.69 40.47
C TRP A 311 8.32 -9.82 39.43
N LEU A 312 7.06 -9.67 39.83
CA LEU A 312 5.92 -9.68 38.89
C LEU A 312 5.96 -8.47 37.94
N MET A 313 6.51 -7.34 38.36
CA MET A 313 6.65 -6.16 37.50
C MET A 313 7.57 -6.47 36.33
N VAL A 314 8.71 -7.12 36.59
CA VAL A 314 9.66 -7.57 35.56
C VAL A 314 8.98 -8.53 34.56
N VAL A 315 8.12 -9.45 35.02
CA VAL A 315 7.37 -10.35 34.13
C VAL A 315 6.42 -9.59 33.21
N PHE A 316 5.67 -8.62 33.73
CA PHE A 316 4.79 -7.78 32.89
C PHE A 316 5.58 -6.92 31.90
N GLN A 317 6.77 -6.43 32.26
CA GLN A 317 7.63 -5.72 31.31
C GLN A 317 8.15 -6.63 30.19
N PHE A 318 8.47 -7.90 30.47
CA PHE A 318 8.79 -8.87 29.42
C PHE A 318 7.59 -9.19 28.51
N MET A 319 6.35 -9.18 29.03
CA MET A 319 5.14 -9.31 28.22
C MET A 319 4.92 -8.10 27.31
N ASN A 320 5.11 -6.88 27.83
CA ASN A 320 5.01 -5.64 27.06
C ASN A 320 6.13 -5.52 26.01
N LEU A 321 7.36 -5.95 26.34
CA LEU A 321 8.47 -6.08 25.40
C LEU A 321 8.12 -7.02 24.23
N ALA A 322 7.55 -8.18 24.52
CA ALA A 322 7.09 -9.12 23.50
C ALA A 322 5.99 -8.51 22.61
N TYR A 323 5.01 -7.83 23.23
CA TYR A 323 3.96 -7.09 22.51
C TYR A 323 4.52 -6.01 21.57
N PHE A 324 5.43 -5.15 22.04
CA PHE A 324 6.02 -4.11 21.18
C PHE A 324 6.90 -4.71 20.09
N PHE A 325 7.61 -5.80 20.37
CA PHE A 325 8.38 -6.52 19.35
C PHE A 325 7.47 -7.11 18.26
N THR A 326 6.33 -7.72 18.63
CA THR A 326 5.35 -8.19 17.63
C THR A 326 4.68 -7.05 16.89
N GLU A 327 4.33 -5.94 17.56
CA GLU A 327 3.71 -4.78 16.92
C GLU A 327 4.63 -4.12 15.88
N VAL A 328 5.91 -3.91 16.20
CA VAL A 328 6.92 -3.37 15.27
C VAL A 328 7.21 -4.31 14.08
N THR A 329 6.86 -5.60 14.22
CA THR A 329 7.02 -6.63 13.19
C THR A 329 5.78 -6.74 12.30
N PHE A 330 4.57 -6.66 12.87
CA PHE A 330 3.30 -7.03 12.22
C PHE A 330 2.27 -5.90 12.10
N PHE A 331 2.44 -4.78 12.81
CA PHE A 331 1.59 -3.57 12.77
C PHE A 331 0.08 -3.84 12.90
N TYR A 332 -0.34 -4.58 13.94
CA TYR A 332 -1.74 -4.98 14.13
C TYR A 332 -2.55 -4.04 15.04
N THR A 333 -1.91 -3.07 15.70
CA THR A 333 -2.58 -2.18 16.65
C THR A 333 -3.32 -1.05 15.90
N PRO A 334 -4.66 -0.95 15.96
CA PRO A 334 -5.42 -0.04 15.10
C PRO A 334 -5.43 1.43 15.56
N SER A 335 -4.81 1.76 16.71
CA SER A 335 -4.88 3.12 17.26
C SER A 335 -3.72 3.46 18.20
N ILE A 336 -3.13 4.64 18.02
CA ILE A 336 -2.06 5.18 18.87
C ILE A 336 -2.48 5.29 20.36
N TRP A 337 -3.78 5.45 20.65
CA TRP A 337 -4.29 5.53 22.03
C TRP A 337 -4.12 4.23 22.82
N ILE A 338 -4.10 3.08 22.13
CA ILE A 338 -3.78 1.77 22.73
C ILE A 338 -2.29 1.75 23.11
N THR A 339 -1.42 2.13 22.18
CA THR A 339 0.03 2.28 22.39
C THR A 339 0.34 3.23 23.55
N PHE A 340 -0.32 4.39 23.61
CA PHE A 340 -0.21 5.33 24.74
C PHE A 340 -0.59 4.69 26.07
N THR A 341 -1.68 3.93 26.13
CA THR A 341 -2.15 3.29 27.37
C THR A 341 -1.17 2.21 27.86
N ILE A 342 -0.61 1.42 26.95
CA ILE A 342 0.40 0.41 27.28
C ILE A 342 1.73 1.05 27.71
N ILE A 343 2.08 2.22 27.16
CA ILE A 343 3.28 2.97 27.58
C ILE A 343 3.09 3.65 28.95
N VAL A 344 1.89 4.15 29.29
CA VAL A 344 1.56 4.58 30.66
C VAL A 344 1.67 3.40 31.63
N TRP A 345 1.22 2.21 31.22
CA TRP A 345 1.35 0.97 31.99
C TRP A 345 2.82 0.55 32.20
N GLU A 346 3.68 0.65 31.19
CA GLU A 346 5.13 0.47 31.35
C GLU A 346 5.73 1.44 32.38
N GLY A 347 5.36 2.72 32.30
CA GLY A 347 5.78 3.73 33.28
C GLY A 347 5.36 3.35 34.71
N LEU A 348 4.14 2.84 34.88
CA LEU A 348 3.63 2.37 36.17
C LEU A 348 4.45 1.17 36.71
N LEU A 349 4.83 0.22 35.85
CA LEU A 349 5.66 -0.93 36.24
C LEU A 349 7.07 -0.51 36.65
N GLY A 350 7.77 0.26 35.82
CA GLY A 350 9.14 0.72 36.08
C GLY A 350 9.24 1.63 37.31
N GLY A 351 8.38 2.64 37.39
CA GLY A 351 8.31 3.54 38.55
C GLY A 351 7.90 2.81 39.84
N GLY A 352 7.01 1.82 39.72
CA GLY A 352 6.58 0.96 40.83
C GLY A 352 7.70 0.09 41.37
N GLY A 353 8.47 -0.55 40.47
CA GLY A 353 9.63 -1.38 40.82
C GLY A 353 10.72 -0.59 41.54
N TYR A 354 11.05 0.61 41.04
CA TYR A 354 12.00 1.54 41.67
C TYR A 354 11.58 1.87 43.11
N VAL A 355 10.38 2.44 43.31
CA VAL A 355 9.99 2.97 44.61
C VAL A 355 9.75 1.88 45.66
N ASN A 356 9.17 0.73 45.27
CA ASN A 356 8.95 -0.38 46.21
C ASN A 356 10.28 -1.01 46.65
N THR A 357 11.31 -1.02 45.78
CA THR A 357 12.65 -1.52 46.13
C THR A 357 13.29 -0.66 47.22
N PHE A 358 13.40 0.66 47.00
CA PHE A 358 13.97 1.57 48.01
C PHE A 358 13.13 1.65 49.29
N TYR A 359 11.80 1.62 49.18
CA TYR A 359 10.93 1.58 50.35
C TYR A 359 11.16 0.33 51.20
N ARG A 360 11.23 -0.86 50.59
CA ARG A 360 11.56 -2.12 51.29
C ARG A 360 12.96 -2.09 51.89
N MET A 361 13.97 -1.60 51.18
CA MET A 361 15.33 -1.45 51.73
C MET A 361 15.36 -0.56 52.98
N SER A 362 14.59 0.52 53.02
CA SER A 362 14.47 1.38 54.21
C SER A 362 13.79 0.70 55.43
N HIS A 363 13.22 -0.49 55.24
CA HIS A 363 12.59 -1.31 56.28
C HIS A 363 13.39 -2.58 56.61
N GLU A 364 13.98 -3.24 55.61
CA GLU A 364 14.70 -4.52 55.76
C GLU A 364 16.19 -4.37 56.10
N ILE A 365 16.84 -3.24 55.83
CA ILE A 365 18.30 -3.09 55.99
C ILE A 365 18.65 -2.28 57.26
N PRO A 366 19.57 -2.78 58.13
CA PRO A 366 20.01 -2.06 59.33
C PRO A 366 20.59 -0.66 59.03
N PRO A 367 20.28 0.37 59.84
CA PRO A 367 20.73 1.75 59.60
C PRO A 367 22.24 1.93 59.40
N ALA A 368 23.07 1.12 60.09
CA ALA A 368 24.54 1.15 59.98
C ALA A 368 25.08 0.75 58.59
N ARG A 369 24.28 0.06 57.78
CA ARG A 369 24.61 -0.35 56.40
C ARG A 369 23.72 0.31 55.35
N LEU A 370 22.55 0.82 55.76
CA LEU A 370 21.54 1.43 54.88
C LEU A 370 22.13 2.54 53.99
N GLN A 371 22.97 3.43 54.52
CA GLN A 371 23.62 4.49 53.73
C GLN A 371 24.39 3.94 52.51
N PHE A 372 25.18 2.88 52.71
CA PHE A 372 25.94 2.24 51.62
C PHE A 372 25.01 1.43 50.71
N ALA A 373 24.01 0.74 51.28
CA ALA A 373 23.05 -0.04 50.50
C ALA A 373 22.23 0.83 49.53
N MET A 374 21.66 1.95 50.00
CA MET A 374 20.91 2.88 49.15
C MET A 374 21.76 3.43 48.00
N ALA A 375 22.98 3.89 48.31
CA ALA A 375 23.92 4.38 47.30
C ALA A 375 24.36 3.29 46.32
N THR A 376 24.40 2.01 46.73
CA THR A 376 24.83 0.89 45.88
C THR A 376 23.69 0.36 44.99
N VAL A 377 22.45 0.29 45.47
CA VAL A 377 21.33 -0.25 44.67
C VAL A 377 20.86 0.71 43.57
N VAL A 378 21.13 2.02 43.69
CA VAL A 378 20.78 3.00 42.65
C VAL A 378 21.51 2.78 41.31
N GLN A 379 22.51 1.89 41.22
CA GLN A 379 23.11 1.48 39.95
C GLN A 379 22.21 0.53 39.13
N ALA A 380 21.17 -0.07 39.73
CA ALA A 380 20.33 -1.08 39.09
C ALA A 380 19.46 -0.53 37.95
N ASP A 381 19.00 0.72 38.06
CA ASP A 381 18.26 1.39 36.98
C ASP A 381 19.13 1.55 35.73
N ALA A 382 20.34 2.09 35.90
CA ALA A 382 21.29 2.36 34.84
C ALA A 382 21.78 1.07 34.15
N TYR A 383 21.94 -0.04 34.88
CA TYR A 383 22.24 -1.34 34.26
C TYR A 383 21.09 -1.84 33.38
N GLY A 384 19.83 -1.73 33.83
CA GLY A 384 18.67 -2.13 33.03
C GLY A 384 18.52 -1.29 31.76
N ILE A 385 18.62 0.04 31.91
CA ILE A 385 18.54 1.00 30.81
C ILE A 385 19.71 0.82 29.82
N ALA A 386 20.95 0.66 30.29
CA ALA A 386 22.11 0.46 29.42
C ALA A 386 22.06 -0.88 28.67
N LEU A 387 21.61 -1.96 29.32
CA LEU A 387 21.41 -3.25 28.65
C LEU A 387 20.32 -3.16 27.58
N ALA A 388 19.20 -2.47 27.87
CA ALA A 388 18.14 -2.22 26.91
C ALA A 388 18.64 -1.40 25.70
N GLY A 389 19.36 -0.30 25.93
CA GLY A 389 19.94 0.52 24.87
C GLY A 389 20.96 -0.23 24.00
N PHE A 390 21.80 -1.07 24.62
CA PHE A 390 22.77 -1.91 23.91
C PHE A 390 22.09 -3.00 23.06
N LEU A 391 21.03 -3.63 23.55
CA LEU A 391 20.26 -4.64 22.80
C LEU A 391 19.35 -4.01 21.74
N ALA A 392 18.88 -2.77 21.95
CA ALA A 392 18.05 -2.06 20.99
C ALA A 392 18.77 -1.81 19.66
N ILE A 393 20.07 -1.49 19.67
CA ILE A 393 20.85 -1.19 18.45
C ILE A 393 20.85 -2.37 17.44
N PRO A 394 21.29 -3.61 17.77
CA PRO A 394 21.28 -4.72 16.82
C PRO A 394 19.85 -5.16 16.46
N VAL A 395 18.88 -5.06 17.38
CA VAL A 395 17.48 -5.42 17.10
C VAL A 395 16.82 -4.41 16.15
N HIS A 396 17.06 -3.11 16.34
CA HIS A 396 16.64 -2.04 15.42
C HIS A 396 17.21 -2.29 14.02
N ASN A 397 18.51 -2.55 13.90
CA ASN A 397 19.16 -2.81 12.62
C ASN A 397 18.61 -4.08 11.94
N ALA A 398 18.37 -5.15 12.69
CA ALA A 398 17.74 -6.37 12.17
C ALA A 398 16.31 -6.09 11.66
N ILE A 399 15.50 -5.36 12.43
CA ILE A 399 14.12 -4.98 12.06
C ILE A 399 14.10 -4.06 10.82
N CYS A 400 15.06 -3.14 10.69
CA CYS A 400 15.21 -2.30 9.50
C CYS A 400 15.63 -3.12 8.25
N SER A 401 16.30 -4.27 8.43
CA SER A 401 16.60 -5.20 7.33
C SER A 401 15.48 -6.20 6.98
N LEU A 402 14.43 -6.31 7.82
CA LEU A 402 13.28 -7.17 7.51
C LEU A 402 12.40 -6.51 6.44
N PRO A 403 12.09 -7.21 5.33
CA PRO A 403 11.13 -6.70 4.35
C PRO A 403 9.78 -6.50 5.03
N THR A 404 9.18 -5.32 4.84
CA THR A 404 7.89 -4.99 5.44
C THR A 404 6.81 -5.88 4.82
N LEU A 405 6.37 -6.91 5.56
CA LEU A 405 5.21 -7.75 5.23
C LEU A 405 3.90 -6.97 5.47
N GLN A 406 3.77 -5.83 4.80
CA GLN A 406 2.50 -5.13 4.68
C GLN A 406 1.64 -5.86 3.65
N LEU A 407 0.58 -6.51 4.15
CA LEU A 407 -0.68 -6.56 3.41
C LEU A 407 -1.00 -5.14 2.94
N ALA A 408 -1.47 -5.00 1.70
CA ALA A 408 -1.50 -3.72 1.00
C ALA A 408 -2.11 -2.60 1.84
N GLN A 409 -1.45 -1.43 1.90
CA GLN A 409 -2.06 -0.26 2.53
C GLN A 409 -3.29 0.16 1.74
N SER A 410 -4.46 -0.27 2.19
CA SER A 410 -5.72 0.38 1.86
C SER A 410 -5.65 1.83 2.33
N SER A 411 -5.83 2.76 1.40
CA SER A 411 -6.45 4.03 1.80
C SER A 411 -7.90 3.75 2.17
N ASP A 412 -8.52 4.55 3.04
CA ASP A 412 -9.96 4.46 3.39
C ASP A 412 -10.89 4.91 2.25
N ILE A 413 -10.47 4.67 1.01
CA ILE A 413 -11.27 4.78 -0.20
C ILE A 413 -11.66 3.35 -0.56
N ALA A 414 -12.95 3.01 -0.37
CA ALA A 414 -13.48 1.73 -0.82
C ALA A 414 -13.15 1.53 -2.32
N PRO A 415 -12.69 0.33 -2.73
CA PRO A 415 -12.23 0.08 -4.09
C PRO A 415 -13.27 0.54 -5.12
N PRO A 416 -12.89 1.38 -6.11
CA PRO A 416 -13.85 2.02 -7.00
C PRO A 416 -14.58 0.99 -7.86
N ASN A 417 -15.89 1.19 -8.02
CA ASN A 417 -16.65 0.56 -9.08
C ASN A 417 -16.07 0.99 -10.43
N ILE A 418 -15.78 0.03 -11.29
CA ILE A 418 -15.20 0.21 -12.62
C ILE A 418 -16.25 -0.23 -13.64
N VAL A 419 -16.63 0.70 -14.51
CA VAL A 419 -17.51 0.45 -15.65
C VAL A 419 -16.77 0.86 -16.91
N ILE A 420 -16.53 -0.12 -17.79
CA ILE A 420 -15.90 0.08 -19.10
C ILE A 420 -16.99 -0.07 -20.14
N ILE A 421 -17.28 1.00 -20.88
CA ILE A 421 -18.19 0.97 -22.03
C ILE A 421 -17.34 0.97 -23.30
N MET A 422 -17.37 -0.14 -24.03
CA MET A 422 -16.69 -0.33 -25.31
C MET A 422 -17.75 -0.43 -26.41
N ALA A 423 -17.76 0.56 -27.31
CA ALA A 423 -18.42 0.42 -28.60
C ALA A 423 -17.54 -0.42 -29.54
N ASP A 424 -18.16 -1.18 -30.44
CA ASP A 424 -17.46 -1.86 -31.52
C ASP A 424 -17.62 -1.04 -32.82
N ASP A 425 -16.57 -0.98 -33.64
CA ASP A 425 -16.46 -0.20 -34.90
C ASP A 425 -16.69 1.33 -34.85
N MET A 426 -16.77 1.95 -33.66
CA MET A 426 -16.83 3.42 -33.52
C MET A 426 -15.45 4.07 -33.79
N GLY A 427 -15.35 4.90 -34.83
CA GLY A 427 -14.13 5.60 -35.21
C GLY A 427 -13.73 6.75 -34.28
N PHE A 428 -12.49 7.24 -34.44
CA PHE A 428 -11.92 8.34 -33.63
C PHE A 428 -12.80 9.60 -33.58
N ASP A 429 -13.43 9.91 -34.72
CA ASP A 429 -14.16 11.16 -34.96
C ASP A 429 -15.70 10.95 -34.87
N ASP A 430 -16.18 9.76 -34.51
CA ASP A 430 -17.61 9.40 -34.51
C ASP A 430 -18.39 9.85 -33.25
N VAL A 431 -17.91 10.91 -32.59
CA VAL A 431 -18.52 11.53 -31.40
C VAL A 431 -18.47 13.06 -31.51
N SER A 432 -19.55 13.76 -31.13
CA SER A 432 -19.66 15.21 -31.40
C SER A 432 -18.70 16.08 -30.59
N PHE A 433 -18.13 15.59 -29.49
CA PHE A 433 -17.04 16.27 -28.81
C PHE A 433 -15.75 16.37 -29.63
N ARG A 434 -15.59 15.55 -30.70
CA ARG A 434 -14.50 15.68 -31.70
C ARG A 434 -14.78 16.75 -32.75
N GLY A 435 -15.90 17.47 -32.65
CA GLY A 435 -16.32 18.44 -33.65
C GLY A 435 -17.18 17.85 -34.77
N ALA A 436 -17.65 16.61 -34.65
CA ALA A 436 -18.71 16.09 -35.52
C ALA A 436 -19.95 16.99 -35.44
N LYS A 437 -20.55 17.27 -36.59
CA LYS A 437 -21.77 18.10 -36.71
C LYS A 437 -22.93 17.36 -37.35
N GLU A 438 -22.68 16.16 -37.86
CA GLU A 438 -23.61 15.40 -38.69
C GLU A 438 -24.57 14.51 -37.86
N PHE A 439 -24.27 14.42 -36.56
CA PHE A 439 -25.00 13.80 -35.47
C PHE A 439 -24.54 14.49 -34.17
N ILE A 440 -25.28 14.33 -33.07
CA ILE A 440 -24.81 14.72 -31.72
C ILE A 440 -24.91 13.56 -30.73
N THR A 441 -23.92 13.46 -29.85
CA THR A 441 -23.77 12.40 -28.83
C THR A 441 -23.81 12.99 -27.41
N PRO A 442 -24.92 13.63 -26.98
CA PRO A 442 -24.91 14.56 -25.85
C PRO A 442 -24.54 13.92 -24.49
N ASN A 443 -24.91 12.66 -24.23
CA ASN A 443 -24.49 11.95 -23.01
C ASN A 443 -22.98 11.63 -23.01
N ILE A 444 -22.42 11.22 -24.16
CA ILE A 444 -20.99 10.92 -24.32
C ILE A 444 -20.18 12.22 -24.20
N ASP A 445 -20.64 13.29 -24.85
CA ASP A 445 -20.03 14.62 -24.79
C ASP A 445 -20.05 15.20 -23.36
N ALA A 446 -21.14 14.98 -22.60
CA ALA A 446 -21.18 15.34 -21.19
C ALA A 446 -20.14 14.57 -20.36
N LEU A 447 -20.06 13.25 -20.48
CA LEU A 447 -19.05 12.44 -19.79
C LEU A 447 -17.62 12.87 -20.17
N ALA A 448 -17.39 13.17 -21.45
CA ALA A 448 -16.13 13.66 -21.99
C ALA A 448 -15.74 15.04 -21.42
N TYR A 449 -16.68 15.97 -21.27
CA TYR A 449 -16.43 17.32 -20.76
C TYR A 449 -16.44 17.44 -19.23
N HIS A 450 -17.08 16.53 -18.49
CA HIS A 450 -16.93 16.43 -17.03
C HIS A 450 -15.69 15.60 -16.64
N GLY A 451 -15.24 14.68 -17.50
CA GLY A 451 -14.09 13.82 -17.28
C GLY A 451 -12.78 14.37 -17.85
N LYS A 452 -11.98 13.48 -18.45
CA LYS A 452 -10.85 13.82 -19.31
C LYS A 452 -11.04 13.16 -20.68
N ILE A 453 -10.90 13.96 -21.74
CA ILE A 453 -10.87 13.46 -23.12
C ILE A 453 -9.52 12.80 -23.37
N LEU A 454 -9.52 11.53 -23.78
CA LEU A 454 -8.30 10.83 -24.18
C LEU A 454 -8.02 11.20 -25.64
N HIS A 455 -6.99 12.02 -25.88
CA HIS A 455 -6.70 12.53 -27.22
C HIS A 455 -5.90 11.55 -28.08
N ARG A 456 -5.13 10.67 -27.43
CA ARG A 456 -4.21 9.70 -28.04
C ARG A 456 -4.37 8.32 -27.40
N LEU A 457 -5.61 7.82 -27.36
CA LEU A 457 -5.88 6.42 -27.07
C LEU A 457 -5.76 5.60 -28.36
N TYR A 458 -5.06 4.48 -28.28
CA TYR A 458 -4.79 3.58 -29.39
C TYR A 458 -5.22 2.15 -29.08
N ALA A 459 -5.68 1.43 -30.09
CA ALA A 459 -6.06 0.03 -30.07
C ALA A 459 -5.49 -0.69 -31.31
N PRO A 460 -5.34 -2.02 -31.26
CA PRO A 460 -5.13 -2.84 -32.46
C PRO A 460 -6.27 -2.63 -33.47
N PRO A 461 -6.04 -2.72 -34.79
CA PRO A 461 -7.01 -2.30 -35.80
C PRO A 461 -8.21 -3.24 -36.00
N MET A 462 -8.40 -4.25 -35.14
CA MET A 462 -9.43 -5.29 -35.24
C MET A 462 -9.98 -5.71 -33.87
N CYS A 463 -11.13 -6.39 -33.88
CA CYS A 463 -11.90 -6.74 -32.68
C CYS A 463 -11.19 -7.73 -31.74
N THR A 464 -10.91 -8.96 -32.17
CA THR A 464 -10.22 -10.00 -31.36
C THR A 464 -8.89 -9.50 -30.80
N PRO A 465 -7.99 -8.87 -31.60
CA PRO A 465 -6.71 -8.38 -31.08
C PRO A 465 -6.89 -7.27 -30.03
N SER A 466 -7.85 -6.36 -30.21
CA SER A 466 -8.17 -5.32 -29.22
C SER A 466 -8.71 -5.88 -27.91
N ARG A 467 -9.59 -6.87 -27.99
CA ARG A 467 -10.24 -7.50 -26.83
C ARG A 467 -9.25 -8.37 -26.05
N SER A 468 -8.37 -9.08 -26.75
CA SER A 468 -7.23 -9.79 -26.16
C SER A 468 -6.31 -8.82 -25.43
N ALA A 469 -5.89 -7.73 -26.09
CA ALA A 469 -4.98 -6.74 -25.49
C ALA A 469 -5.59 -6.01 -24.28
N LEU A 470 -6.87 -5.67 -24.32
CA LEU A 470 -7.59 -5.06 -23.20
C LEU A 470 -7.59 -5.97 -21.96
N LEU A 471 -7.91 -7.27 -22.14
CA LEU A 471 -8.08 -8.20 -21.02
C LEU A 471 -6.76 -8.81 -20.50
N THR A 472 -5.73 -8.93 -21.34
CA THR A 472 -4.43 -9.49 -20.94
C THR A 472 -3.40 -8.43 -20.57
N GLY A 473 -3.56 -7.17 -21.01
CA GLY A 473 -2.53 -6.13 -20.86
C GLY A 473 -1.26 -6.39 -21.69
N LEU A 474 -1.33 -7.30 -22.66
CA LEU A 474 -0.27 -7.64 -23.61
C LEU A 474 -0.61 -7.14 -25.01
N TYR A 475 0.39 -7.00 -25.88
CA TYR A 475 0.15 -6.78 -27.30
C TYR A 475 -0.31 -8.07 -28.01
N PRO A 476 -1.03 -7.96 -29.14
CA PRO A 476 -1.48 -9.12 -29.91
C PRO A 476 -0.37 -10.11 -30.30
N PHE A 477 0.86 -9.62 -30.54
CA PHE A 477 2.00 -10.44 -30.95
C PHE A 477 2.67 -11.24 -29.81
N HIS A 478 2.25 -11.07 -28.56
CA HIS A 478 2.58 -11.98 -27.44
C HIS A 478 1.44 -12.95 -27.13
N THR A 479 0.19 -12.57 -27.39
CA THR A 479 -1.00 -13.44 -27.20
C THR A 479 -1.31 -14.34 -28.39
N GLY A 480 -0.58 -14.20 -29.50
CA GLY A 480 -0.81 -14.92 -30.76
C GLY A 480 -2.00 -14.37 -31.57
N THR A 481 -2.62 -13.27 -31.15
CA THR A 481 -3.77 -12.66 -31.83
C THR A 481 -3.38 -11.59 -32.85
N GLN A 482 -2.12 -11.56 -33.33
CA GLN A 482 -1.70 -10.51 -34.27
C GLN A 482 -2.27 -10.64 -35.68
N HIS A 483 -2.71 -11.84 -36.09
CA HIS A 483 -3.23 -12.09 -37.44
C HIS A 483 -4.75 -12.15 -37.44
N TYR A 484 -5.38 -11.14 -38.05
CA TYR A 484 -6.83 -11.04 -38.30
C TYR A 484 -7.73 -11.13 -37.05
N ILE A 485 -8.84 -11.87 -37.12
CA ILE A 485 -9.81 -12.13 -36.03
C ILE A 485 -10.10 -13.62 -35.93
N LEU A 486 -10.59 -14.06 -34.76
CA LEU A 486 -11.00 -15.43 -34.50
C LEU A 486 -12.40 -15.69 -35.09
N LEU A 487 -12.50 -16.57 -36.08
CA LEU A 487 -13.78 -16.96 -36.67
C LEU A 487 -14.52 -17.95 -35.76
N ASN A 488 -15.86 -17.95 -35.75
CA ASN A 488 -16.66 -18.75 -34.81
C ASN A 488 -16.32 -20.27 -34.85
N GLN A 489 -15.98 -20.81 -36.03
CA GLN A 489 -15.59 -22.22 -36.22
C GLN A 489 -14.14 -22.55 -35.82
N GLU A 490 -13.33 -21.59 -35.39
CA GLU A 490 -11.92 -21.89 -35.09
C GLU A 490 -11.74 -22.47 -33.66
N PRO A 491 -11.08 -23.64 -33.53
CA PRO A 491 -11.07 -24.43 -32.29
C PRO A 491 -10.03 -23.96 -31.25
N TRP A 492 -9.90 -22.65 -31.04
CA TRP A 492 -8.97 -22.06 -30.07
C TRP A 492 -9.58 -20.88 -29.30
N GLY A 493 -8.85 -20.40 -28.29
CA GLY A 493 -9.14 -19.19 -27.55
C GLY A 493 -7.83 -18.64 -26.97
N PRO A 494 -7.49 -17.35 -27.15
CA PRO A 494 -6.15 -16.84 -26.84
C PRO A 494 -5.84 -16.71 -25.34
N LEU A 495 -6.87 -16.69 -24.48
CA LEU A 495 -6.70 -16.29 -23.08
C LEU A 495 -6.23 -17.42 -22.15
N THR A 496 -6.38 -18.71 -22.51
CA THR A 496 -6.21 -19.84 -21.59
C THR A 496 -4.80 -20.03 -21.00
N ASN A 497 -3.80 -19.33 -21.54
CA ASN A 497 -2.41 -19.35 -21.06
C ASN A 497 -2.01 -18.04 -20.33
N PHE A 498 -2.92 -17.08 -20.15
CA PHE A 498 -2.64 -15.76 -19.59
C PHE A 498 -3.57 -15.43 -18.44
N ILE A 499 -3.04 -14.81 -17.38
CA ILE A 499 -3.86 -14.28 -16.29
C ILE A 499 -4.51 -12.98 -16.79
N THR A 500 -5.83 -12.92 -16.74
CA THR A 500 -6.63 -11.80 -17.26
C THR A 500 -6.98 -10.76 -16.19
N MET A 501 -7.33 -9.56 -16.63
CA MET A 501 -7.86 -8.49 -15.79
C MET A 501 -9.06 -8.92 -14.93
N PRO A 502 -10.16 -9.49 -15.48
CA PRO A 502 -11.28 -9.95 -14.67
C PRO A 502 -10.87 -11.00 -13.63
N GLU A 503 -9.99 -11.97 -13.92
CA GLU A 503 -9.53 -12.94 -12.91
C GLU A 503 -8.80 -12.25 -11.74
N VAL A 504 -7.91 -11.29 -12.03
CA VAL A 504 -7.20 -10.53 -10.99
C VAL A 504 -8.18 -9.71 -10.14
N PHE A 505 -9.20 -9.12 -10.74
CA PHE A 505 -10.19 -8.32 -10.02
C PHE A 505 -11.13 -9.20 -9.18
N GLN A 506 -11.59 -10.33 -9.72
CA GLN A 506 -12.38 -11.35 -9.03
C GLN A 506 -11.63 -11.89 -7.81
N ALA A 507 -10.33 -12.20 -7.95
CA ALA A 507 -9.46 -12.63 -6.85
C ALA A 507 -9.27 -11.56 -5.76
N HIS A 508 -9.47 -10.27 -6.08
CA HIS A 508 -9.46 -9.15 -5.14
C HIS A 508 -10.88 -8.73 -4.70
N GLY A 509 -11.88 -9.60 -4.86
CA GLY A 509 -13.21 -9.44 -4.27
C GLY A 509 -14.21 -8.61 -5.08
N TYR A 510 -13.84 -8.17 -6.29
CA TYR A 510 -14.81 -7.56 -7.22
C TYR A 510 -15.90 -8.56 -7.60
N SER A 511 -17.06 -8.04 -8.03
CA SER A 511 -17.98 -8.81 -8.87
C SER A 511 -17.73 -8.49 -10.34
N THR A 512 -17.37 -9.49 -11.12
CA THR A 512 -16.89 -9.34 -12.50
C THR A 512 -17.97 -9.72 -13.51
N ASN A 513 -18.44 -8.73 -14.27
CA ASN A 513 -19.61 -8.86 -15.12
C ASN A 513 -19.26 -8.43 -16.56
N LEU A 514 -19.57 -9.28 -17.55
CA LEU A 514 -19.48 -8.95 -18.97
C LEU A 514 -20.90 -8.85 -19.56
N ILE A 515 -21.18 -7.77 -20.29
CA ILE A 515 -22.38 -7.66 -21.11
C ILE A 515 -21.98 -7.41 -22.55
N GLY A 516 -22.53 -8.20 -23.48
CA GLY A 516 -22.35 -8.06 -24.91
C GLY A 516 -21.36 -9.05 -25.51
N LYS A 517 -20.60 -8.58 -26.50
CA LYS A 517 -19.68 -9.39 -27.32
C LYS A 517 -18.47 -9.87 -26.54
N TRP A 518 -18.13 -11.14 -26.68
CA TRP A 518 -16.86 -11.71 -26.22
C TRP A 518 -15.77 -11.67 -27.31
N HIS A 519 -15.92 -12.50 -28.35
CA HIS A 519 -15.04 -12.62 -29.52
C HIS A 519 -13.58 -13.04 -29.23
N LEU A 520 -13.39 -13.92 -28.22
CA LEU A 520 -12.11 -14.51 -27.82
C LEU A 520 -12.19 -16.05 -27.67
N GLY A 521 -12.96 -16.68 -28.55
CA GLY A 521 -13.10 -18.14 -28.62
C GLY A 521 -14.42 -18.67 -28.06
N MET A 522 -14.86 -19.81 -28.57
CA MET A 522 -16.11 -20.48 -28.12
C MET A 522 -16.07 -22.02 -28.14
N GLY A 523 -15.15 -22.66 -28.88
CA GLY A 523 -15.17 -24.11 -29.12
C GLY A 523 -15.16 -24.97 -27.85
N HIS A 524 -14.43 -24.56 -26.81
CA HIS A 524 -14.49 -25.11 -25.46
C HIS A 524 -15.07 -24.09 -24.48
N LYS A 525 -15.72 -24.55 -23.40
CA LYS A 525 -16.13 -23.74 -22.24
C LYS A 525 -14.98 -22.93 -21.65
N GLN A 526 -13.78 -23.50 -21.62
CA GLN A 526 -12.54 -22.83 -21.18
C GLN A 526 -12.21 -21.56 -21.98
N PHE A 527 -12.75 -21.39 -23.20
CA PHE A 527 -12.55 -20.19 -24.01
C PHE A 527 -13.60 -19.10 -23.75
N THR A 528 -14.61 -19.35 -22.91
CA THR A 528 -15.78 -18.46 -22.69
C THR A 528 -15.57 -17.52 -21.50
N PRO A 529 -16.30 -16.39 -21.39
CA PRO A 529 -16.07 -15.36 -20.36
C PRO A 529 -16.11 -15.89 -18.92
N THR A 530 -17.03 -16.81 -18.62
CA THR A 530 -17.23 -17.35 -17.27
C THR A 530 -16.16 -18.36 -16.83
N TYR A 531 -15.25 -18.72 -17.72
CA TYR A 531 -14.01 -19.46 -17.42
C TYR A 531 -12.75 -18.57 -17.52
N ASN A 532 -12.92 -17.29 -17.84
CA ASN A 532 -11.86 -16.28 -17.98
C ASN A 532 -12.18 -15.06 -17.08
N GLY A 533 -12.44 -15.34 -15.80
CA GLY A 533 -12.53 -14.35 -14.72
C GLY A 533 -13.85 -13.63 -14.50
N PHE A 534 -14.86 -13.80 -15.35
CA PHE A 534 -16.16 -13.17 -15.14
C PHE A 534 -17.09 -14.06 -14.29
N ASP A 535 -17.59 -13.54 -13.17
CA ASP A 535 -18.71 -14.14 -12.41
C ASP A 535 -19.94 -14.34 -13.31
N TYR A 536 -20.12 -13.45 -14.29
CA TYR A 536 -21.35 -13.35 -15.06
C TYR A 536 -21.14 -12.87 -16.51
N HIS A 537 -21.88 -13.46 -17.45
CA HIS A 537 -22.00 -12.99 -18.84
C HIS A 537 -23.46 -12.91 -19.31
N TYR A 538 -23.80 -11.88 -20.07
CA TYR A 538 -25.03 -11.80 -20.85
C TYR A 538 -24.74 -11.22 -22.24
N GLY A 539 -25.00 -11.96 -23.32
CA GLY A 539 -24.70 -11.51 -24.68
C GLY A 539 -24.36 -12.66 -25.61
N TYR A 540 -23.23 -12.55 -26.32
CA TYR A 540 -22.84 -13.49 -27.40
C TYR A 540 -21.33 -13.72 -27.46
N TRP A 541 -20.92 -14.86 -28.04
CA TRP A 541 -19.52 -15.28 -28.03
C TRP A 541 -18.73 -14.95 -29.30
N GLY A 542 -19.38 -14.90 -30.45
CA GLY A 542 -18.77 -14.79 -31.78
C GLY A 542 -18.43 -13.36 -32.24
N ALA A 543 -18.14 -13.24 -33.54
CA ALA A 543 -17.73 -11.98 -34.16
C ALA A 543 -18.86 -10.95 -34.27
N PHE A 544 -20.09 -11.38 -34.57
CA PHE A 544 -21.26 -10.52 -34.74
C PHE A 544 -22.55 -11.36 -34.60
N ILE A 545 -23.65 -10.67 -34.36
CA ILE A 545 -25.01 -11.19 -34.51
C ILE A 545 -25.91 -10.11 -35.12
N ASP A 546 -27.06 -10.53 -35.64
CA ASP A 546 -28.21 -9.68 -35.92
C ASP A 546 -28.70 -8.96 -34.65
N TYR A 547 -29.17 -7.72 -34.77
CA TYR A 547 -29.60 -6.91 -33.62
C TYR A 547 -30.99 -7.28 -33.10
N TYR A 548 -31.76 -8.14 -33.79
CA TYR A 548 -33.12 -8.54 -33.40
C TYR A 548 -33.26 -10.05 -33.26
N ASP A 549 -32.91 -10.83 -34.28
CA ASP A 549 -33.05 -12.30 -34.26
C ASP A 549 -31.88 -13.02 -33.54
N LYS A 550 -30.79 -12.28 -33.29
CA LYS A 550 -29.58 -12.71 -32.56
C LYS A 550 -28.85 -13.92 -33.20
N THR A 551 -29.01 -14.12 -34.51
CA THR A 551 -28.24 -15.11 -35.31
C THR A 551 -26.99 -14.49 -35.93
N SER A 552 -26.01 -15.34 -36.25
CA SER A 552 -24.79 -14.97 -36.99
C SER A 552 -24.83 -15.68 -38.34
N LYS A 553 -24.71 -14.93 -39.45
CA LYS A 553 -24.73 -15.41 -40.84
C LYS A 553 -23.89 -14.49 -41.73
N MET A 554 -22.95 -15.04 -42.50
CA MET A 554 -22.20 -14.34 -43.54
C MET A 554 -21.85 -15.33 -44.67
N GLU A 555 -21.77 -14.88 -45.93
CA GLU A 555 -21.26 -15.65 -47.07
C GLU A 555 -19.74 -15.94 -46.94
N THR A 556 -19.06 -15.24 -46.03
CA THR A 556 -17.66 -15.50 -45.68
C THR A 556 -17.51 -16.84 -44.92
N PRO A 557 -16.63 -17.76 -45.38
CA PRO A 557 -16.39 -19.04 -44.69
C PRO A 557 -16.05 -18.87 -43.21
N GLY A 558 -16.72 -19.65 -42.36
CA GLY A 558 -16.60 -19.55 -40.89
C GLY A 558 -17.83 -18.96 -40.18
N PHE A 559 -18.77 -18.36 -40.93
CA PHE A 559 -19.98 -17.71 -40.40
C PHE A 559 -21.30 -18.33 -40.89
N SER A 560 -21.40 -19.65 -40.77
CA SER A 560 -22.65 -20.40 -41.01
C SER A 560 -23.81 -19.90 -40.14
N LEU A 561 -25.04 -19.93 -40.67
CA LEU A 561 -26.24 -19.51 -39.96
C LEU A 561 -26.40 -20.26 -38.62
N GLY A 562 -26.33 -19.53 -37.51
CA GLY A 562 -26.57 -20.09 -36.18
C GLY A 562 -26.86 -19.04 -35.12
N TYR A 563 -27.69 -19.39 -34.14
CA TYR A 563 -28.04 -18.53 -33.01
C TYR A 563 -26.88 -18.39 -32.01
N ASP A 564 -26.55 -17.17 -31.57
CA ASP A 564 -25.54 -16.91 -30.55
C ASP A 564 -26.06 -15.85 -29.56
N PHE A 565 -26.95 -16.24 -28.65
CA PHE A 565 -27.37 -15.37 -27.55
C PHE A 565 -27.61 -16.18 -26.28
N ARG A 566 -27.07 -15.70 -25.16
CA ARG A 566 -26.90 -16.51 -23.94
C ARG A 566 -26.76 -15.68 -22.66
N ARG A 567 -27.04 -16.37 -21.56
CA ARG A 567 -26.77 -15.95 -20.18
C ARG A 567 -25.83 -16.97 -19.57
N ASN A 568 -24.61 -16.55 -19.25
CA ASN A 568 -23.47 -17.43 -18.96
C ASN A 568 -23.22 -18.45 -20.10
N LEU A 569 -23.50 -19.73 -19.85
CA LEU A 569 -23.40 -20.80 -20.86
C LEU A 569 -24.75 -21.08 -21.55
N ASP A 570 -25.86 -20.73 -20.89
CA ASP A 570 -27.20 -21.16 -21.26
C ASP A 570 -27.80 -20.27 -22.34
N LEU A 571 -28.42 -20.87 -23.36
CA LEU A 571 -29.00 -20.12 -24.49
C LEU A 571 -30.24 -19.34 -24.04
N GLU A 572 -30.19 -18.02 -24.22
CA GLU A 572 -31.26 -17.09 -23.86
C GLU A 572 -32.25 -17.00 -25.03
N CYS A 573 -32.94 -18.10 -25.32
CA CYS A 573 -33.84 -18.25 -26.47
C CYS A 573 -35.13 -17.41 -26.33
N ASP A 574 -35.01 -16.11 -26.61
CA ASP A 574 -36.07 -15.11 -26.59
C ASP A 574 -37.05 -15.27 -27.79
N LYS A 575 -37.85 -16.34 -27.75
CA LYS A 575 -38.69 -16.80 -28.87
C LYS A 575 -39.88 -15.88 -29.16
N GLY A 576 -39.65 -14.89 -30.03
CA GLY A 576 -40.69 -14.04 -30.64
C GLY A 576 -40.65 -12.58 -30.18
N ASN A 577 -39.75 -12.21 -29.29
CA ASN A 577 -39.56 -10.82 -28.88
C ASN A 577 -38.51 -10.16 -29.79
N ASN A 578 -38.97 -9.35 -30.75
CA ASN A 578 -38.12 -8.66 -31.73
C ASN A 578 -37.43 -7.43 -31.10
N THR A 579 -36.73 -7.64 -29.98
CA THR A 579 -36.14 -6.59 -29.14
C THR A 579 -34.70 -6.30 -29.56
N TYR A 580 -34.41 -5.02 -29.76
CA TYR A 580 -33.09 -4.53 -30.18
C TYR A 580 -32.02 -4.85 -29.12
N VAL A 581 -30.98 -5.56 -29.52
CA VAL A 581 -29.93 -6.12 -28.64
C VAL A 581 -29.19 -5.06 -27.82
N THR A 582 -29.06 -3.83 -28.33
CA THR A 582 -28.45 -2.71 -27.58
C THR A 582 -29.26 -2.34 -26.34
N ASP A 583 -30.59 -2.45 -26.41
CA ASP A 583 -31.50 -2.12 -25.31
C ASP A 583 -31.49 -3.24 -24.26
N LEU A 584 -31.40 -4.50 -24.70
CA LEU A 584 -31.18 -5.65 -23.82
C LEU A 584 -29.87 -5.53 -23.03
N PHE A 585 -28.77 -5.10 -23.67
CA PHE A 585 -27.50 -4.85 -22.99
C PHE A 585 -27.59 -3.68 -22.00
N THR A 586 -28.31 -2.62 -22.35
CA THR A 586 -28.48 -1.45 -21.48
C THR A 586 -29.31 -1.79 -20.25
N ALA A 587 -30.48 -2.44 -20.44
CA ALA A 587 -31.35 -2.87 -19.35
C ALA A 587 -30.67 -3.87 -18.41
N GLU A 588 -29.87 -4.80 -18.95
CA GLU A 588 -29.09 -5.74 -18.12
C GLU A 588 -27.96 -5.02 -17.35
N ALA A 589 -27.30 -4.02 -17.96
CA ALA A 589 -26.28 -3.22 -17.27
C ALA A 589 -26.88 -2.40 -16.12
N GLU A 590 -28.03 -1.77 -16.35
CA GLU A 590 -28.81 -1.10 -15.31
C GLU A 590 -29.25 -2.09 -14.22
N ARG A 591 -29.71 -3.28 -14.58
CA ARG A 591 -30.09 -4.35 -13.63
C ARG A 591 -28.93 -4.73 -12.71
N ILE A 592 -27.72 -4.93 -13.24
CA ILE A 592 -26.53 -5.26 -12.44
C ILE A 592 -26.12 -4.09 -11.53
N ILE A 593 -26.12 -2.85 -12.05
CA ILE A 593 -25.77 -1.66 -11.28
C ILE A 593 -26.77 -1.43 -10.13
N MET A 594 -28.07 -1.57 -10.40
CA MET A 594 -29.14 -1.37 -9.42
C MET A 594 -29.25 -2.52 -8.39
N GLN A 595 -28.79 -3.73 -8.72
CA GLN A 595 -28.72 -4.85 -7.79
C GLN A 595 -27.43 -4.88 -6.94
N ASN A 596 -26.39 -4.13 -7.29
CA ASN A 596 -25.20 -4.07 -6.45
C ASN A 596 -25.47 -3.28 -5.16
N SER A 597 -25.67 -4.01 -4.06
CA SER A 597 -25.84 -3.49 -2.70
C SER A 597 -24.62 -2.77 -2.13
N GLY A 598 -23.49 -2.73 -2.85
CA GLY A 598 -22.24 -2.13 -2.41
C GLY A 598 -21.38 -3.05 -1.52
N SER A 599 -21.81 -4.29 -1.28
CA SER A 599 -21.04 -5.28 -0.50
C SER A 599 -19.86 -5.89 -1.27
N LYS A 600 -19.81 -5.69 -2.60
CA LYS A 600 -18.64 -5.93 -3.46
C LYS A 600 -18.45 -4.72 -4.38
N PRO A 601 -17.21 -4.32 -4.71
CA PRO A 601 -16.97 -3.38 -5.79
C PRO A 601 -17.32 -4.04 -7.14
N LEU A 602 -17.92 -3.28 -8.04
CA LEU A 602 -18.35 -3.74 -9.37
C LEU A 602 -17.22 -3.59 -10.39
N PHE A 603 -16.96 -4.64 -11.18
CA PHE A 603 -16.22 -4.58 -12.42
C PHE A 603 -17.18 -4.97 -13.54
N LEU A 604 -17.62 -4.01 -14.34
CA LEU A 604 -18.60 -4.19 -15.42
C LEU A 604 -17.97 -3.78 -16.75
N LEU A 605 -17.80 -4.74 -17.65
CA LEU A 605 -17.41 -4.50 -19.04
C LEU A 605 -18.66 -4.62 -19.92
N VAL A 606 -19.06 -3.52 -20.56
CA VAL A 606 -20.17 -3.48 -21.53
C VAL A 606 -19.58 -3.32 -22.93
N THR A 607 -19.65 -4.37 -23.73
CA THR A 607 -19.13 -4.47 -25.10
C THR A 607 -20.30 -4.49 -26.09
N HIS A 608 -20.88 -3.31 -26.34
CA HIS A 608 -22.04 -3.17 -27.22
C HIS A 608 -21.76 -3.70 -28.64
N LEU A 609 -22.81 -4.25 -29.26
CA LEU A 609 -22.83 -4.59 -30.69
C LEU A 609 -22.81 -3.32 -31.55
N ALA A 610 -23.54 -2.26 -31.13
CA ALA A 610 -23.48 -0.95 -31.77
C ALA A 610 -22.04 -0.39 -31.76
N VAL A 611 -21.47 0.08 -32.88
CA VAL A 611 -22.06 0.32 -34.22
C VAL A 611 -21.56 -0.68 -35.29
N HIS A 612 -21.20 -1.89 -34.89
CA HIS A 612 -20.73 -2.95 -35.77
C HIS A 612 -21.81 -3.38 -36.78
N THR A 613 -21.37 -3.92 -37.93
CA THR A 613 -22.27 -4.53 -38.91
C THR A 613 -23.10 -5.66 -38.31
N ALA A 614 -24.37 -5.73 -38.72
CA ALA A 614 -25.33 -6.77 -38.38
C ALA A 614 -25.15 -8.01 -39.29
N ASN A 615 -26.04 -8.25 -40.25
CA ASN A 615 -25.94 -9.30 -41.27
C ASN A 615 -25.61 -8.69 -42.66
N GLU A 616 -25.57 -9.48 -43.74
CA GLU A 616 -25.23 -8.97 -45.09
C GLU A 616 -26.42 -8.37 -45.86
N GLU A 617 -27.65 -8.77 -45.52
CA GLU A 617 -28.90 -8.35 -46.17
C GLU A 617 -29.33 -6.96 -45.67
N ASP A 618 -29.30 -6.76 -44.34
CA ASP A 618 -29.28 -5.45 -43.70
C ASP A 618 -28.11 -5.35 -42.70
N PRO A 619 -26.99 -4.71 -43.08
CA PRO A 619 -25.84 -4.55 -42.19
C PRO A 619 -25.97 -3.43 -41.16
N LEU A 620 -26.99 -2.55 -41.23
CA LEU A 620 -27.03 -1.31 -40.44
C LEU A 620 -28.38 -1.10 -39.75
N GLN A 621 -28.74 -2.07 -38.91
CA GLN A 621 -29.96 -2.12 -38.13
C GLN A 621 -29.97 -1.09 -36.99
N ALA A 622 -31.12 -0.44 -36.79
CA ALA A 622 -31.49 0.38 -35.64
C ALA A 622 -33.02 0.43 -35.52
N PRO A 623 -33.61 0.88 -34.40
CA PRO A 623 -35.04 1.11 -34.29
C PRO A 623 -35.50 2.23 -35.25
N GLU A 624 -36.65 2.09 -35.90
CA GLU A 624 -37.12 3.04 -36.92
C GLU A 624 -37.25 4.47 -36.36
N GLU A 625 -37.74 4.63 -35.12
CA GLU A 625 -37.82 5.92 -34.43
C GLU A 625 -36.44 6.61 -34.27
N GLU A 626 -35.34 5.85 -34.17
CA GLU A 626 -33.99 6.43 -34.19
C GLU A 626 -33.54 6.77 -35.62
N ILE A 627 -33.94 5.99 -36.63
CA ILE A 627 -33.62 6.23 -38.05
C ILE A 627 -34.31 7.51 -38.55
N GLU A 628 -35.59 7.72 -38.21
CA GLU A 628 -36.36 8.92 -38.60
C GLU A 628 -35.66 10.23 -38.18
N LYS A 629 -35.00 10.24 -37.01
CA LYS A 629 -34.25 11.39 -36.48
C LYS A 629 -33.07 11.80 -37.37
N PHE A 630 -32.60 10.93 -38.28
CA PHE A 630 -31.52 11.19 -39.24
C PHE A 630 -31.99 11.23 -40.69
N SER A 631 -33.28 11.38 -40.94
CA SER A 631 -33.91 11.52 -42.28
C SER A 631 -33.31 12.63 -43.17
N TYR A 632 -32.59 13.59 -42.60
CA TYR A 632 -31.82 14.62 -43.33
C TYR A 632 -30.49 14.12 -43.94
N ILE A 633 -30.15 12.82 -43.81
CA ILE A 633 -28.93 12.21 -44.37
C ILE A 633 -29.29 11.31 -45.58
N PRO A 634 -29.27 11.82 -46.82
CA PRO A 634 -29.79 11.11 -48.00
C PRO A 634 -28.89 10.00 -48.57
N ASP A 635 -27.63 9.87 -48.11
CA ASP A 635 -26.70 8.86 -48.66
C ASP A 635 -26.53 7.65 -47.73
N ILE A 636 -27.05 6.50 -48.16
CA ILE A 636 -26.91 5.22 -47.46
C ILE A 636 -25.45 4.72 -47.40
N ARG A 637 -24.59 5.10 -48.37
CA ARG A 637 -23.16 4.75 -48.33
C ARG A 637 -22.45 5.47 -47.18
N ARG A 638 -22.90 6.67 -46.80
CA ARG A 638 -22.37 7.40 -45.64
C ARG A 638 -22.67 6.73 -44.30
N ARG A 639 -23.75 5.95 -44.20
CA ARG A 639 -23.99 5.08 -43.04
C ARG A 639 -22.97 3.92 -42.99
N LYS A 640 -22.56 3.39 -44.16
CA LYS A 640 -21.51 2.37 -44.28
C LYS A 640 -20.07 2.91 -44.14
N TYR A 641 -19.83 4.22 -44.28
CA TYR A 641 -18.47 4.78 -44.26
C TYR A 641 -17.79 4.88 -42.89
N ALA A 642 -18.52 4.76 -41.77
CA ALA A 642 -17.92 4.81 -40.42
C ALA A 642 -16.86 3.71 -40.19
N GLY A 643 -17.14 2.46 -40.59
CA GLY A 643 -16.23 1.33 -40.39
C GLY A 643 -15.07 1.20 -41.39
N ILE A 644 -14.93 2.10 -42.38
CA ILE A 644 -14.15 1.83 -43.61
C ILE A 644 -12.62 2.06 -43.51
N GLN A 645 -12.09 2.45 -42.34
CA GLN A 645 -10.64 2.40 -42.04
C GLN A 645 -10.22 1.34 -41.00
N LYS A 646 -11.17 0.49 -40.55
CA LYS A 646 -10.89 -0.71 -39.74
C LYS A 646 -9.91 -1.65 -40.47
N ASN A 647 -9.15 -2.45 -39.71
CA ASN A 647 -8.10 -3.35 -40.20
C ASN A 647 -6.87 -2.66 -40.85
N SER A 648 -6.67 -1.35 -40.67
CA SER A 648 -5.56 -0.61 -41.31
C SER A 648 -4.50 -0.09 -40.30
N PRO A 649 -3.23 0.10 -40.71
CA PRO A 649 -2.12 0.51 -39.81
C PRO A 649 -2.10 2.02 -39.46
N TRP A 650 -2.94 2.81 -40.11
CA TRP A 650 -3.01 4.28 -40.05
C TRP A 650 -3.66 4.78 -38.74
N GLU A 651 -3.51 6.07 -38.42
CA GLU A 651 -4.15 6.69 -37.24
C GLU A 651 -5.67 6.47 -37.26
N GLY A 652 -6.32 6.49 -38.43
CA GLY A 652 -7.77 6.23 -38.54
C GLY A 652 -8.19 4.78 -38.29
N GLY A 653 -7.27 3.82 -38.38
CA GLY A 653 -7.51 2.40 -38.06
C GLY A 653 -7.10 2.01 -36.64
N THR A 654 -6.19 2.75 -36.00
CA THR A 654 -5.60 2.38 -34.69
C THR A 654 -5.85 3.38 -33.57
N ARG A 655 -6.14 4.66 -33.87
CA ARG A 655 -6.46 5.68 -32.86
C ARG A 655 -7.96 5.66 -32.63
N VAL A 656 -8.38 5.50 -31.37
CA VAL A 656 -9.80 5.37 -31.01
C VAL A 656 -10.27 6.54 -30.17
N SER A 657 -11.57 6.83 -30.20
CA SER A 657 -12.13 7.85 -29.33
C SER A 657 -12.35 7.31 -27.91
N GLY A 658 -12.09 8.14 -26.90
CA GLY A 658 -12.24 7.73 -25.51
C GLY A 658 -12.27 8.91 -24.56
N ALA A 659 -12.92 8.70 -23.42
CA ALA A 659 -12.93 9.60 -22.29
C ALA A 659 -12.97 8.78 -20.99
N ILE A 660 -12.46 9.35 -19.90
CA ILE A 660 -12.53 8.76 -18.56
C ILE A 660 -13.14 9.77 -17.60
N TRP A 661 -14.07 9.31 -16.75
CA TRP A 661 -14.57 10.08 -15.62
C TRP A 661 -14.37 9.28 -14.32
N ALA A 662 -13.85 9.95 -13.30
CA ALA A 662 -13.89 9.53 -11.91
C ALA A 662 -13.83 10.78 -11.00
N PRO A 663 -14.38 10.75 -9.79
CA PRO A 663 -14.43 11.92 -8.91
C PRO A 663 -13.04 12.36 -8.37
N VAL A 664 -12.08 11.43 -8.38
CA VAL A 664 -10.69 11.66 -7.92
C VAL A 664 -9.80 12.37 -8.96
N LEU A 665 -10.21 12.45 -10.24
CA LEU A 665 -9.42 13.09 -11.28
C LEU A 665 -9.22 14.59 -10.97
N GLN A 666 -7.97 15.06 -11.00
CA GLN A 666 -7.69 16.50 -10.96
C GLN A 666 -7.83 17.07 -12.37
N ASN A 667 -8.24 18.34 -12.48
CA ASN A 667 -8.50 19.01 -13.76
C ASN A 667 -9.59 18.31 -14.62
N GLN A 668 -10.73 17.98 -14.02
CA GLN A 668 -11.96 17.63 -14.72
C GLN A 668 -12.37 18.70 -15.76
N GLY A 669 -12.82 18.25 -16.93
CA GLY A 669 -12.98 19.09 -18.11
C GLY A 669 -11.65 19.54 -18.70
N SER A 670 -10.79 18.57 -19.03
CA SER A 670 -9.51 18.75 -19.72
C SER A 670 -9.24 17.65 -20.75
N ILE A 671 -8.10 17.73 -21.43
CA ILE A 671 -7.69 16.80 -22.50
C ILE A 671 -6.37 16.15 -22.09
N PHE A 672 -6.36 14.81 -22.01
CA PHE A 672 -5.18 14.01 -21.73
C PHE A 672 -4.42 13.73 -23.04
N GLN A 673 -3.14 14.11 -23.08
CA GLN A 673 -2.31 14.09 -24.29
C GLN A 673 -1.27 12.96 -24.32
N GLN A 674 -1.05 12.25 -23.21
CA GLN A 674 -0.11 11.14 -23.13
C GLN A 674 -0.61 9.97 -24.01
N PRO A 675 0.22 9.41 -24.92
CA PRO A 675 -0.18 8.27 -25.73
C PRO A 675 -0.45 7.04 -24.87
N MET A 676 -1.66 6.53 -24.96
CA MET A 676 -2.19 5.39 -24.20
C MET A 676 -2.58 4.28 -25.18
N HIS A 677 -2.34 3.02 -24.83
CA HIS A 677 -2.80 1.85 -25.56
C HIS A 677 -3.87 1.10 -24.75
N VAL A 678 -4.78 0.36 -25.38
CA VAL A 678 -5.83 -0.39 -24.64
C VAL A 678 -5.25 -1.39 -23.62
N ALA A 679 -4.05 -1.91 -23.85
CA ALA A 679 -3.33 -2.75 -22.89
C ALA A 679 -3.00 -2.04 -21.57
N ASP A 680 -2.79 -0.71 -21.59
CA ASP A 680 -2.48 0.08 -20.39
C ASP A 680 -3.62 0.02 -19.35
N TRP A 681 -4.85 -0.29 -19.77
CA TRP A 681 -6.01 -0.33 -18.88
C TRP A 681 -5.87 -1.36 -17.76
N PHE A 682 -5.22 -2.52 -17.98
CA PHE A 682 -5.05 -3.52 -16.91
C PHE A 682 -4.20 -2.93 -15.76
N ALA A 683 -2.98 -2.49 -16.07
CA ALA A 683 -2.09 -1.89 -15.08
C ALA A 683 -2.66 -0.58 -14.48
N THR A 684 -3.34 0.23 -15.28
CA THR A 684 -3.95 1.51 -14.87
C THR A 684 -5.16 1.29 -13.94
N LEU A 685 -6.05 0.35 -14.26
CA LEU A 685 -7.23 0.07 -13.44
C LEU A 685 -6.86 -0.71 -12.18
N ALA A 686 -5.89 -1.61 -12.24
CA ALA A 686 -5.38 -2.28 -11.03
C ALA A 686 -4.82 -1.26 -10.04
N ALA A 687 -4.03 -0.28 -10.52
CA ALA A 687 -3.57 0.83 -9.71
C ALA A 687 -4.71 1.74 -9.21
N ALA A 688 -5.75 1.98 -10.02
CA ALA A 688 -6.94 2.70 -9.59
C ALA A 688 -7.72 1.97 -8.48
N ALA A 689 -7.71 0.64 -8.51
CA ALA A 689 -8.32 -0.25 -7.53
C ALA A 689 -7.44 -0.55 -6.30
N ASN A 690 -6.21 -0.03 -6.26
CA ASN A 690 -5.18 -0.37 -5.27
C ASN A 690 -4.86 -1.88 -5.22
N ILE A 691 -5.03 -2.59 -6.34
CA ILE A 691 -4.74 -4.02 -6.50
C ILE A 691 -3.23 -4.19 -6.80
N PRO A 692 -2.49 -4.94 -5.97
CA PRO A 692 -1.08 -5.26 -6.25
C PRO A 692 -0.97 -6.32 -7.34
N LEU A 693 -0.42 -5.95 -8.49
CA LEU A 693 -0.08 -6.93 -9.53
C LEU A 693 1.16 -7.75 -9.13
N ASN A 694 1.10 -9.06 -9.36
CA ASN A 694 2.18 -9.98 -9.04
C ASN A 694 3.40 -9.71 -9.93
N LYS A 695 4.61 -9.75 -9.37
CA LYS A 695 5.88 -9.54 -10.10
C LYS A 695 6.17 -10.60 -11.17
N SER A 696 5.47 -11.74 -11.17
CA SER A 696 5.52 -12.73 -12.25
C SER A 696 4.57 -12.45 -13.41
N LEU A 697 3.69 -11.45 -13.29
CA LEU A 697 2.79 -11.03 -14.37
C LEU A 697 3.50 -10.00 -15.25
N THR A 698 4.06 -10.47 -16.37
CA THR A 698 4.59 -9.60 -17.42
C THR A 698 3.44 -8.94 -18.18
N LEU A 699 3.48 -7.62 -18.35
CA LEU A 699 2.53 -6.83 -19.13
C LEU A 699 3.28 -5.88 -20.07
N ASP A 700 2.72 -5.62 -21.25
CA ASP A 700 3.16 -4.52 -22.13
C ASP A 700 2.49 -3.19 -21.76
N GLY A 701 1.28 -3.27 -21.22
CA GLY A 701 0.49 -2.14 -20.76
C GLY A 701 1.10 -1.50 -19.51
N ILE A 702 1.26 -0.17 -19.55
CA ILE A 702 1.82 0.59 -18.43
C ILE A 702 0.73 1.22 -17.56
N ASN A 703 1.00 1.36 -16.26
CA ASN A 703 0.13 2.10 -15.35
C ASN A 703 0.24 3.61 -15.64
N LEU A 704 -0.89 4.23 -16.03
CA LEU A 704 -1.02 5.67 -16.27
C LEU A 704 -1.93 6.38 -15.25
N TRP A 705 -2.30 5.72 -14.15
CA TRP A 705 -3.27 6.24 -13.19
C TRP A 705 -2.78 7.50 -12.48
N THR A 706 -1.48 7.54 -12.15
CA THR A 706 -0.84 8.69 -11.50
C THR A 706 -0.92 9.93 -12.39
N GLU A 707 -0.73 9.78 -13.69
CA GLU A 707 -0.80 10.85 -14.70
C GLU A 707 -2.24 11.30 -14.96
N LEU A 708 -3.16 10.33 -15.09
CA LEU A 708 -4.60 10.58 -15.20
C LEU A 708 -5.15 11.34 -13.99
N VAL A 709 -4.69 11.03 -12.77
CA VAL A 709 -5.09 11.75 -11.56
C VAL A 709 -4.37 13.10 -11.45
N THR A 710 -3.03 13.12 -11.36
CA THR A 710 -2.26 14.30 -10.92
C THR A 710 -1.99 15.34 -12.00
N SER A 711 -2.01 14.96 -13.29
CA SER A 711 -1.60 15.83 -14.41
C SER A 711 -0.15 16.36 -14.31
N LYS A 712 0.74 15.70 -13.55
CA LYS A 712 2.15 16.12 -13.31
C LYS A 712 3.17 15.14 -13.93
N THR A 713 3.20 15.03 -15.25
CA THR A 713 4.25 14.32 -16.01
C THR A 713 4.56 15.04 -17.32
N ASP A 714 5.73 14.73 -17.90
CA ASP A 714 6.38 15.30 -19.08
C ASP A 714 5.51 16.16 -20.02
N THR A 715 6.03 17.36 -20.35
CA THR A 715 5.45 18.20 -21.40
C THR A 715 5.51 17.49 -22.76
N PRO A 716 4.41 17.41 -23.54
CA PRO A 716 4.43 16.78 -24.85
C PRO A 716 5.44 17.41 -25.83
N PRO A 717 6.03 16.62 -26.75
CA PRO A 717 5.80 15.19 -26.99
C PRO A 717 6.62 14.28 -26.06
N TYR A 718 5.97 13.26 -25.49
CA TYR A 718 6.51 12.31 -24.52
C TYR A 718 7.62 11.43 -25.15
N PRO A 719 8.92 11.74 -24.98
CA PRO A 719 9.95 11.23 -25.89
C PRO A 719 10.27 9.74 -25.70
N LYS A 720 9.88 9.17 -24.55
CA LYS A 720 10.11 7.77 -24.17
C LYS A 720 8.91 6.83 -24.40
N ARG A 721 7.73 7.35 -24.76
CA ARG A 721 6.54 6.49 -24.93
C ARG A 721 6.61 5.77 -26.27
N GLU A 722 6.63 4.45 -26.19
CA GLU A 722 6.58 3.54 -27.32
C GLU A 722 5.22 2.84 -27.37
N ILE A 723 4.61 2.71 -28.55
CA ILE A 723 3.35 1.98 -28.77
C ILE A 723 3.49 1.12 -30.03
N VAL A 724 3.14 -0.16 -29.91
CA VAL A 724 2.99 -1.07 -31.06
C VAL A 724 1.51 -1.11 -31.42
N HIS A 725 1.11 -0.47 -32.53
CA HIS A 725 -0.28 -0.47 -32.98
C HIS A 725 -0.63 -1.76 -33.74
N SER A 726 0.34 -2.30 -34.49
CA SER A 726 0.25 -3.59 -35.14
C SER A 726 1.65 -4.17 -35.38
N LEU A 727 1.79 -5.48 -35.20
CA LEU A 727 3.00 -6.25 -35.54
C LEU A 727 2.54 -7.63 -36.00
N ASP A 728 2.22 -7.75 -37.28
CA ASP A 728 1.86 -9.01 -37.92
C ASP A 728 3.04 -9.48 -38.80
N THR A 729 3.68 -10.56 -38.37
CA THR A 729 4.80 -11.20 -39.09
C THR A 729 4.36 -12.09 -40.25
N GLN A 730 3.07 -12.42 -40.35
CA GLN A 730 2.48 -13.25 -41.41
C GLN A 730 1.91 -12.40 -42.55
N ALA A 731 1.28 -11.25 -42.22
CA ALA A 731 0.83 -10.26 -43.23
C ALA A 731 1.89 -9.18 -43.55
N GLU A 732 3.08 -9.26 -42.93
CA GLU A 732 4.15 -8.25 -43.03
C GLU A 732 3.70 -6.80 -42.69
N MET A 733 2.70 -6.65 -41.81
CA MET A 733 2.11 -5.36 -41.44
C MET A 733 2.62 -4.88 -40.08
N TYR A 734 3.36 -3.77 -40.09
CA TYR A 734 4.05 -3.20 -38.94
C TYR A 734 3.70 -1.72 -38.77
N SER A 735 3.13 -1.35 -37.62
CA SER A 735 2.80 0.04 -37.26
C SER A 735 3.24 0.31 -35.83
N TYR A 736 4.22 1.20 -35.66
CA TYR A 736 4.94 1.42 -34.40
C TYR A 736 5.22 2.91 -34.18
N SER A 737 5.00 3.40 -32.97
CA SER A 737 5.28 4.80 -32.58
C SER A 737 6.32 4.89 -31.48
N LYS A 738 7.24 5.86 -31.62
CA LYS A 738 8.26 6.23 -30.63
C LYS A 738 8.26 7.74 -30.44
N GLY A 739 7.71 8.17 -29.31
CA GLY A 739 7.58 9.57 -28.89
C GLY A 739 6.74 10.45 -29.81
N GLN A 740 7.38 11.10 -30.78
CA GLN A 740 6.68 11.95 -31.77
C GLN A 740 6.56 11.34 -33.17
N TYR A 741 7.22 10.20 -33.43
CA TYR A 741 7.27 9.58 -34.74
C TYR A 741 6.47 8.29 -34.79
N LYS A 742 5.85 8.01 -35.93
CA LYS A 742 5.19 6.75 -36.26
C LYS A 742 5.79 6.19 -37.53
N TYR A 743 6.21 4.93 -37.48
CA TYR A 743 6.73 4.14 -38.59
C TYR A 743 5.63 3.19 -39.07
N ILE A 744 5.45 3.08 -40.38
CA ILE A 744 4.53 2.13 -41.03
C ILE A 744 5.27 1.39 -42.15
N LYS A 745 5.06 0.07 -42.22
CA LYS A 745 5.47 -0.80 -43.33
C LYS A 745 4.43 -1.91 -43.48
N GLY A 746 4.02 -2.21 -44.71
CA GLY A 746 2.92 -3.13 -45.00
C GLY A 746 1.54 -2.55 -44.63
N THR A 747 0.50 -3.16 -45.16
CA THR A 747 -0.91 -2.81 -44.91
C THR A 747 -1.79 -4.04 -45.20
N SER A 748 -3.08 -3.99 -44.84
CA SER A 748 -4.01 -5.09 -45.09
C SER A 748 -4.72 -4.98 -46.44
N LEU A 749 -5.21 -6.12 -46.94
CA LEU A 749 -6.00 -6.26 -48.17
C LEU A 749 -5.46 -5.43 -49.36
N GLU A 750 -4.15 -5.56 -49.62
CA GLU A 750 -3.47 -4.92 -50.77
C GLU A 750 -3.64 -3.38 -50.84
N GLY A 751 -3.83 -2.73 -49.68
CA GLY A 751 -3.97 -1.27 -49.59
C GLY A 751 -5.38 -0.74 -49.84
N ARG A 752 -6.39 -1.62 -49.90
CA ARG A 752 -7.81 -1.26 -50.12
C ARG A 752 -8.37 -0.23 -49.13
N TYR A 753 -7.73 -0.06 -47.96
CA TYR A 753 -8.12 0.88 -46.91
C TYR A 753 -7.12 2.04 -46.68
N ASP A 754 -6.09 2.20 -47.52
CA ASP A 754 -5.07 3.25 -47.38
C ASP A 754 -5.56 4.66 -47.78
N TYR A 755 -6.82 4.79 -48.21
CA TYR A 755 -7.43 6.07 -48.56
C TYR A 755 -7.72 6.94 -47.32
N HIS A 756 -7.23 8.18 -47.32
CA HIS A 756 -7.39 9.11 -46.19
C HIS A 756 -8.69 9.94 -46.28
N PHE A 757 -9.60 9.74 -45.33
CA PHE A 757 -10.98 10.31 -45.32
C PHE A 757 -11.18 11.53 -44.40
N SER A 758 -10.17 12.39 -44.21
CA SER A 758 -10.20 13.52 -43.27
C SER A 758 -11.22 14.66 -43.51
N GLN A 759 -12.10 14.59 -44.52
CA GLN A 759 -13.02 15.68 -44.87
C GLN A 759 -14.48 15.30 -44.65
N ARG A 760 -15.00 15.64 -43.47
CA ARG A 760 -16.45 15.68 -43.19
C ARG A 760 -17.18 16.54 -44.24
N PRO A 761 -18.18 15.99 -44.96
CA PRO A 761 -18.98 16.77 -45.91
C PRO A 761 -19.80 17.87 -45.20
N LYS A 762 -19.29 19.11 -45.30
CA LYS A 762 -19.73 20.35 -44.61
C LYS A 762 -21.20 20.76 -44.82
N GLN A 763 -21.91 20.07 -45.70
CA GLN A 763 -23.30 20.38 -46.11
C GLN A 763 -24.34 19.63 -45.27
N ILE A 764 -23.96 18.57 -44.56
CA ILE A 764 -24.85 17.84 -43.65
C ILE A 764 -24.54 18.27 -42.22
N ILE A 765 -25.56 18.78 -41.54
CA ILE A 765 -25.51 19.28 -40.16
C ILE A 765 -26.79 18.81 -39.47
N ASP A 766 -26.64 18.19 -38.31
CA ASP A 766 -27.74 17.80 -37.42
C ASP A 766 -28.52 19.05 -36.99
N PRO A 767 -29.85 19.12 -37.15
CA PRO A 767 -30.67 20.24 -36.68
C PRO A 767 -30.42 20.62 -35.21
N ARG A 768 -30.00 19.64 -34.38
CA ARG A 768 -29.68 19.80 -32.96
C ARG A 768 -28.33 20.50 -32.70
N GLU A 769 -27.43 20.58 -33.67
CA GLU A 769 -26.15 21.35 -33.58
C GLU A 769 -26.39 22.83 -33.27
N LYS A 770 -27.53 23.40 -33.70
CA LYS A 770 -27.95 24.77 -33.37
C LYS A 770 -28.09 25.02 -31.86
N TYR A 771 -28.41 23.96 -31.11
CA TYR A 771 -28.66 23.97 -29.65
C TYR A 771 -27.69 23.03 -28.92
N TYR A 772 -26.49 22.81 -29.49
CA TYR A 772 -25.54 21.78 -29.08
C TYR A 772 -25.23 21.76 -27.57
N TYR A 773 -24.96 22.91 -26.96
CA TYR A 773 -24.61 22.99 -25.53
C TYR A 773 -25.82 22.81 -24.62
N GLU A 774 -27.00 23.18 -25.11
CA GLU A 774 -28.28 23.09 -24.42
C GLU A 774 -28.75 21.62 -24.40
N ASN A 775 -28.61 20.91 -25.52
CA ASN A 775 -28.81 19.46 -25.62
C ASN A 775 -27.87 18.66 -24.69
N ILE A 776 -26.60 19.09 -24.56
CA ILE A 776 -25.67 18.49 -23.60
C ILE A 776 -26.14 18.73 -22.17
N ARG A 777 -26.58 19.94 -21.80
CA ARG A 777 -27.14 20.21 -20.45
C ARG A 777 -28.38 19.40 -20.13
N GLN A 778 -29.22 19.14 -21.11
CA GLN A 778 -30.45 18.35 -20.96
C GLN A 778 -30.17 16.84 -20.89
N SER A 779 -28.94 16.39 -21.17
CA SER A 779 -28.56 14.98 -21.11
C SER A 779 -28.54 14.44 -19.67
N ALA A 780 -28.93 13.18 -19.51
CA ALA A 780 -28.93 12.50 -18.20
C ALA A 780 -27.52 12.45 -17.59
N ALA A 781 -26.50 12.23 -18.42
CA ALA A 781 -25.10 12.24 -17.98
C ALA A 781 -24.68 13.61 -17.42
N PHE A 782 -25.03 14.73 -18.08
CA PHE A 782 -24.74 16.07 -17.53
C PHE A 782 -25.45 16.29 -16.18
N GLN A 783 -26.73 15.93 -16.10
CA GLN A 783 -27.52 16.11 -14.87
C GLN A 783 -26.96 15.29 -13.70
N ALA A 784 -26.45 14.07 -13.97
CA ALA A 784 -25.81 13.22 -12.97
C ALA A 784 -24.40 13.71 -12.56
N LEU A 785 -23.62 14.25 -13.50
CA LEU A 785 -22.19 14.56 -13.31
C LEU A 785 -21.91 15.99 -12.81
N GLN A 786 -22.75 16.98 -13.15
CA GLN A 786 -22.57 18.40 -12.78
C GLN A 786 -22.34 18.64 -11.28
N LYS A 787 -22.89 17.79 -10.40
CA LYS A 787 -22.73 17.88 -8.94
C LYS A 787 -21.31 17.60 -8.44
N TYR A 788 -20.43 17.05 -9.28
CA TYR A 788 -19.02 16.79 -8.98
C TYR A 788 -18.08 17.85 -9.58
N ASP A 789 -18.58 18.81 -10.37
CA ASP A 789 -17.76 19.84 -11.04
C ASP A 789 -17.14 20.81 -10.02
N LYS A 790 -15.82 20.69 -9.81
CA LYS A 790 -15.02 21.68 -9.06
C LYS A 790 -14.97 23.06 -9.74
N LYS A 791 -15.39 23.15 -11.01
CA LYS A 791 -15.53 24.38 -11.81
C LYS A 791 -16.69 24.21 -12.80
N PRO A 792 -17.70 25.10 -12.86
CA PRO A 792 -18.86 24.96 -13.76
C PRO A 792 -18.52 24.85 -15.26
N LEU A 793 -19.29 24.02 -15.98
CA LEU A 793 -19.11 23.77 -17.41
C LEU A 793 -19.90 24.77 -18.29
N THR A 794 -19.26 25.88 -18.65
CA THR A 794 -19.86 26.95 -19.49
C THR A 794 -19.83 26.61 -20.99
N ASN A 795 -20.66 27.27 -21.81
CA ASN A 795 -20.63 27.12 -23.28
C ASN A 795 -19.23 27.38 -23.86
N SER A 796 -18.52 28.39 -23.34
CA SER A 796 -17.14 28.67 -23.73
C SER A 796 -16.17 27.54 -23.36
N ARG A 797 -16.30 26.91 -22.17
CA ARG A 797 -15.47 25.75 -21.81
C ARG A 797 -15.74 24.55 -22.72
N MET A 798 -17.01 24.20 -22.96
CA MET A 798 -17.38 23.11 -23.87
C MET A 798 -16.88 23.38 -25.29
N HIS A 799 -17.05 24.60 -25.81
CA HIS A 799 -16.54 24.99 -27.12
C HIS A 799 -15.02 24.83 -27.23
N ASN A 800 -14.28 25.34 -26.25
CA ASN A 800 -12.82 25.24 -26.20
C ASN A 800 -12.33 23.80 -26.06
N LEU A 801 -13.08 22.91 -25.39
CA LEU A 801 -12.78 21.48 -25.35
C LEU A 801 -13.06 20.82 -26.71
N ARG A 802 -14.23 21.07 -27.33
CA ARG A 802 -14.60 20.54 -28.66
C ARG A 802 -13.55 20.87 -29.73
N VAL A 803 -13.15 22.15 -29.79
CA VAL A 803 -12.15 22.65 -30.75
C VAL A 803 -10.76 22.05 -30.52
N LYS A 804 -10.36 21.81 -29.26
CA LYS A 804 -9.06 21.17 -28.94
C LYS A 804 -9.08 19.65 -28.99
N ALA A 805 -10.25 19.02 -28.96
CA ALA A 805 -10.42 17.57 -29.07
C ALA A 805 -10.49 17.10 -30.53
N SER A 806 -10.99 17.95 -31.43
CA SER A 806 -10.97 17.76 -32.89
C SER A 806 -9.55 17.68 -33.45
N VAL A 807 -9.36 16.91 -34.52
CA VAL A 807 -8.12 16.91 -35.31
C VAL A 807 -8.28 17.84 -36.51
N GLN A 808 -7.32 18.75 -36.70
CA GLN A 808 -7.25 19.60 -37.89
C GLN A 808 -5.99 19.26 -38.69
N CYS A 809 -6.18 18.63 -39.85
CA CYS A 809 -5.11 18.36 -40.79
C CYS A 809 -4.82 19.64 -41.60
N GLU A 810 -3.62 20.21 -41.50
CA GLU A 810 -3.27 21.43 -42.25
C GLU A 810 -3.45 21.24 -43.77
N ALA A 811 -4.10 22.21 -44.41
CA ALA A 811 -4.58 22.12 -45.79
C ALA A 811 -3.96 23.18 -46.74
N LYS A 812 -2.88 23.86 -46.32
CA LYS A 812 -2.32 25.02 -47.07
C LYS A 812 -0.78 25.13 -47.09
N SER A 813 -0.05 24.26 -46.41
CA SER A 813 1.39 24.43 -46.11
C SER A 813 2.32 23.41 -46.77
N LEU A 814 1.79 22.35 -47.40
CA LEU A 814 2.56 21.20 -47.90
C LEU A 814 2.21 20.90 -49.36
N LYS A 815 3.23 20.64 -50.19
CA LYS A 815 3.05 20.09 -51.55
C LYS A 815 2.71 18.58 -51.49
N PRO A 816 2.05 18.01 -52.52
CA PRO A 816 1.64 16.60 -52.54
C PRO A 816 2.77 15.58 -52.75
N ASP A 817 4.04 16.00 -52.76
CA ASP A 817 5.16 15.28 -53.38
C ASP A 817 5.62 14.00 -52.62
N SER A 818 4.85 13.48 -51.66
CA SER A 818 5.19 12.26 -50.87
C SER A 818 3.98 11.66 -50.10
N ASN A 819 2.94 11.22 -50.82
CA ASN A 819 1.99 10.25 -50.27
C ASN A 819 2.73 8.93 -50.01
N CYS A 820 2.67 8.41 -48.78
CA CYS A 820 3.21 7.11 -48.45
C CYS A 820 2.56 5.98 -49.26
N LYS A 821 3.36 4.98 -49.65
CA LYS A 821 2.87 3.68 -50.14
C LYS A 821 3.45 2.54 -49.29
N PRO A 822 2.75 2.03 -48.27
CA PRO A 822 3.37 1.11 -47.30
C PRO A 822 3.73 -0.27 -47.89
N LEU A 823 3.25 -0.61 -49.08
CA LEU A 823 3.64 -1.81 -49.83
C LEU A 823 4.91 -1.63 -50.70
N GLU A 824 5.25 -0.40 -51.08
CA GLU A 824 6.41 -0.08 -51.94
C GLU A 824 7.58 0.53 -51.15
N GLU A 825 7.29 1.27 -50.08
CA GLU A 825 8.27 2.00 -49.27
C GLU A 825 7.98 1.92 -47.76
N GLU A 826 8.96 2.29 -46.94
CA GLU A 826 8.80 2.40 -45.49
C GLU A 826 8.51 3.86 -45.12
N CYS A 827 7.47 4.07 -44.30
CA CYS A 827 6.91 5.39 -44.07
C CYS A 827 7.14 5.89 -42.64
N LEU A 828 7.36 7.19 -42.51
CA LEU A 828 7.61 7.87 -41.23
C LEU A 828 6.79 9.15 -41.13
N PHE A 829 6.03 9.32 -40.06
CA PHE A 829 5.19 10.49 -39.83
C PHE A 829 5.50 11.13 -38.48
N ASN A 830 5.40 12.47 -38.40
CA ASN A 830 5.42 13.18 -37.13
C ASN A 830 3.98 13.42 -36.67
N ILE A 831 3.39 12.47 -35.94
CA ILE A 831 1.97 12.45 -35.56
C ILE A 831 1.54 13.58 -34.59
N TRP A 832 2.45 14.50 -34.25
CA TRP A 832 2.18 15.72 -33.48
C TRP A 832 2.10 16.99 -34.34
N LYS A 833 2.68 16.98 -35.54
CA LYS A 833 2.59 18.07 -36.53
C LYS A 833 1.73 17.69 -37.73
N ASP A 834 1.71 16.41 -38.07
CA ASP A 834 0.91 15.80 -39.11
C ASP A 834 0.10 14.63 -38.49
N PRO A 835 -0.96 14.93 -37.71
CA PRO A 835 -1.80 13.92 -37.08
C PRO A 835 -2.70 13.16 -38.07
N CYS A 836 -2.50 13.35 -39.37
CA CYS A 836 -3.28 12.78 -40.46
C CYS A 836 -2.40 12.10 -41.53
N GLU A 837 -1.11 11.87 -41.23
CA GLU A 837 -0.17 11.05 -42.01
C GLU A 837 -0.07 11.46 -43.50
N ARG A 838 -0.14 12.76 -43.78
CA ARG A 838 -0.16 13.34 -45.14
C ARG A 838 1.21 13.47 -45.80
N ARG A 839 2.30 13.44 -45.03
CA ARG A 839 3.66 13.65 -45.54
C ARG A 839 4.61 12.57 -45.05
N ASN A 840 5.02 11.67 -45.94
CA ASN A 840 6.10 10.74 -45.61
C ASN A 840 7.42 11.49 -45.36
N LEU A 841 8.07 11.22 -44.23
CA LEU A 841 9.39 11.73 -43.84
C LEU A 841 10.50 10.69 -44.04
N GLY A 842 10.16 9.42 -44.27
CA GLY A 842 11.10 8.29 -44.33
C GLY A 842 12.11 8.39 -45.48
N CYS A 843 11.71 9.02 -46.58
CA CYS A 843 12.53 9.22 -47.78
C CYS A 843 13.39 10.51 -47.73
N LEU A 844 13.49 11.18 -46.58
CA LEU A 844 14.26 12.41 -46.38
C LEU A 844 15.46 12.15 -45.47
N HIS A 845 16.67 12.20 -46.03
CA HIS A 845 17.97 11.90 -45.39
C HIS A 845 18.16 12.42 -43.95
N LYS A 846 17.54 13.56 -43.60
CA LYS A 846 17.52 14.14 -42.25
C LYS A 846 16.97 13.17 -41.17
N TYR A 847 16.13 12.21 -41.53
CA TYR A 847 15.49 11.28 -40.60
C TYR A 847 16.06 9.85 -40.65
N ASP A 848 17.13 9.59 -41.42
CA ASP A 848 17.71 8.25 -41.58
C ASP A 848 18.12 7.61 -40.25
N ASN A 849 18.63 8.40 -39.30
CA ASN A 849 18.96 7.93 -37.94
C ASN A 849 17.72 7.48 -37.15
N ILE A 850 16.56 8.12 -37.38
CA ILE A 850 15.28 7.74 -36.75
C ILE A 850 14.73 6.49 -37.44
N MET A 851 14.76 6.42 -38.77
CA MET A 851 14.40 5.21 -39.52
C MET A 851 15.25 4.01 -39.09
N LYS A 852 16.56 4.18 -38.93
CA LYS A 852 17.46 3.15 -38.43
C LYS A 852 17.10 2.71 -37.00
N SER A 853 16.89 3.63 -36.07
CA SER A 853 16.45 3.28 -34.70
C SER A 853 15.14 2.51 -34.71
N MET A 854 14.12 2.96 -35.46
CA MET A 854 12.81 2.30 -35.48
C MET A 854 12.85 0.93 -36.17
N ARG A 855 13.72 0.71 -37.16
CA ARG A 855 14.02 -0.63 -37.71
C ARG A 855 14.69 -1.54 -36.68
N GLU A 856 15.70 -1.04 -35.96
CA GLU A 856 16.40 -1.80 -34.92
C GLU A 856 15.47 -2.17 -33.76
N ASP A 857 14.57 -1.26 -33.36
CA ASP A 857 13.55 -1.52 -32.33
C ASP A 857 12.49 -2.51 -32.83
N LEU A 858 12.02 -2.38 -34.08
CA LEU A 858 11.10 -3.35 -34.69
C LEU A 858 11.71 -4.77 -34.79
N LEU A 859 13.01 -4.90 -35.07
CA LEU A 859 13.70 -6.19 -35.08
C LEU A 859 13.72 -6.85 -33.69
N LYS A 860 13.93 -6.06 -32.62
CA LYS A 860 13.85 -6.56 -31.23
C LYS A 860 12.43 -7.02 -30.90
N LEU A 861 11.42 -6.24 -31.26
CA LEU A 861 10.01 -6.57 -31.04
C LEU A 861 9.62 -7.88 -31.76
N LYS A 862 9.96 -8.01 -33.07
CA LYS A 862 9.76 -9.24 -33.85
C LYS A 862 10.41 -10.47 -33.20
N ALA A 863 11.60 -10.32 -32.60
CA ALA A 863 12.30 -11.43 -31.92
C ALA A 863 11.63 -11.90 -30.62
N THR A 864 10.61 -11.18 -30.12
CA THR A 864 9.76 -11.58 -28.98
C THR A 864 8.36 -12.03 -29.38
N ALA A 865 8.02 -12.01 -30.67
CA ALA A 865 6.70 -12.39 -31.15
C ALA A 865 6.49 -13.91 -31.12
N VAL A 866 5.35 -14.35 -30.60
CA VAL A 866 4.90 -15.75 -30.73
C VAL A 866 4.29 -15.97 -32.12
N PRO A 867 4.27 -17.20 -32.65
CA PRO A 867 3.53 -17.50 -33.89
C PRO A 867 2.04 -17.12 -33.77
N PRO A 868 1.39 -16.61 -34.84
CA PRO A 868 -0.04 -16.34 -34.80
C PRO A 868 -0.85 -17.61 -34.51
N LEU A 869 -1.78 -17.52 -33.57
CA LEU A 869 -2.83 -18.52 -33.37
C LEU A 869 -3.77 -18.43 -34.57
N THR A 870 -3.79 -19.49 -35.37
CA THR A 870 -4.69 -19.62 -36.53
C THR A 870 -5.25 -21.04 -36.54
N GLY A 871 -6.57 -21.15 -36.61
CA GLY A 871 -7.29 -22.40 -36.80
C GLY A 871 -7.75 -22.54 -38.24
N ARG A 872 -8.01 -23.77 -38.67
CA ARG A 872 -8.96 -24.00 -39.78
C ARG A 872 -10.29 -24.38 -39.17
N GLY A 873 -11.34 -23.63 -39.51
CA GLY A 873 -12.71 -24.06 -39.25
C GLY A 873 -12.98 -25.42 -39.89
N SER A 874 -13.65 -26.30 -39.17
CA SER A 874 -14.08 -27.60 -39.67
C SER A 874 -15.59 -27.58 -39.90
N PRO A 875 -16.11 -28.20 -40.98
CA PRO A 875 -17.53 -28.48 -41.13
C PRO A 875 -18.11 -29.30 -39.98
N GLU A 876 -17.27 -29.95 -39.17
CA GLU A 876 -17.71 -30.63 -37.96
C GLU A 876 -18.14 -29.67 -36.83
N TYR A 877 -17.65 -28.43 -36.83
CA TYR A 877 -17.96 -27.40 -35.84
C TYR A 877 -19.14 -26.51 -36.27
N ASP A 878 -19.80 -26.87 -37.38
CA ASP A 878 -20.90 -26.11 -37.96
C ASP A 878 -22.16 -26.15 -37.07
N PRO A 879 -22.83 -25.01 -36.79
CA PRO A 879 -23.99 -24.93 -35.91
C PRO A 879 -25.17 -25.81 -36.37
N SER A 880 -25.28 -26.15 -37.66
CA SER A 880 -26.30 -27.09 -38.16
C SER A 880 -26.19 -28.51 -37.56
N ARG A 881 -25.06 -28.87 -36.95
CA ARG A 881 -24.84 -30.13 -36.22
C ARG A 881 -25.24 -30.05 -34.73
N TYR A 882 -25.59 -28.84 -34.27
CA TYR A 882 -25.85 -28.47 -32.88
C TYR A 882 -27.09 -27.55 -32.77
N ASP A 883 -28.26 -28.03 -33.26
CA ASP A 883 -29.56 -27.32 -33.25
C ASP A 883 -29.61 -25.95 -33.98
N CYS A 884 -28.68 -25.68 -34.90
CA CYS A 884 -28.44 -24.36 -35.48
C CYS A 884 -28.05 -23.30 -34.42
N THR A 885 -27.26 -23.71 -33.42
CA THR A 885 -26.75 -22.82 -32.36
C THR A 885 -25.23 -22.84 -32.31
N TRP A 886 -24.63 -21.67 -32.07
CA TRP A 886 -23.22 -21.56 -31.74
C TRP A 886 -23.00 -21.97 -30.29
N THR A 887 -22.04 -22.85 -30.04
CA THR A 887 -21.91 -23.56 -28.76
C THR A 887 -20.50 -24.10 -28.58
N ASN A 888 -20.22 -24.74 -27.44
CA ASN A 888 -18.93 -25.37 -27.15
C ASN A 888 -18.80 -26.71 -27.91
N TYR A 889 -18.69 -26.64 -29.24
CA TYR A 889 -18.71 -27.78 -30.16
C TYR A 889 -17.56 -28.79 -29.98
N LEU A 890 -16.54 -28.46 -29.19
CA LEU A 890 -15.45 -29.38 -28.80
C LEU A 890 -15.75 -30.13 -27.48
N ASP A 891 -16.69 -29.64 -26.68
CA ASP A 891 -17.13 -30.28 -25.41
C ASP A 891 -18.34 -31.21 -25.58
N ILE A 892 -19.04 -31.15 -26.73
CA ILE A 892 -20.31 -31.87 -26.95
C ILE A 892 -20.33 -32.64 -28.27
N PHE A 893 -20.94 -33.82 -28.27
CA PHE A 893 -21.07 -34.64 -29.48
C PHE A 893 -22.14 -34.08 -30.44
N PRO A 894 -21.89 -34.05 -31.76
CA PRO A 894 -22.84 -33.57 -32.75
C PRO A 894 -24.05 -34.50 -32.86
N LYS A 895 -25.26 -33.93 -32.95
CA LYS A 895 -26.52 -34.70 -32.88
C LYS A 895 -26.75 -35.67 -34.05
N ASN A 896 -26.04 -35.50 -35.16
CA ASN A 896 -26.17 -36.35 -36.35
C ASN A 896 -25.29 -37.62 -36.33
N CYS A 897 -24.89 -38.11 -35.15
CA CYS A 897 -24.09 -39.34 -35.00
C CYS A 897 -24.90 -40.63 -35.22
N ARG A 898 -25.39 -40.86 -36.45
CA ARG A 898 -26.04 -42.11 -36.90
C ARG A 898 -25.15 -43.36 -36.78
N ILE A 899 -23.90 -43.22 -36.35
CA ILE A 899 -22.99 -44.32 -36.03
C ILE A 899 -23.35 -44.92 -34.66
N LEU A 900 -23.76 -44.12 -33.67
CA LEU A 900 -24.22 -44.64 -32.38
C LEU A 900 -25.60 -45.31 -32.48
N ASP A 901 -26.53 -44.79 -33.30
CA ASP A 901 -27.78 -45.52 -33.60
C ASP A 901 -27.52 -46.85 -34.32
N LYS A 902 -26.53 -46.90 -35.22
CA LYS A 902 -26.13 -48.15 -35.88
C LYS A 902 -25.43 -49.11 -34.92
N LEU A 903 -24.51 -48.64 -34.09
CA LEU A 903 -23.85 -49.48 -33.08
C LEU A 903 -24.83 -49.94 -32.00
N ALA A 904 -25.77 -49.09 -31.57
CA ALA A 904 -26.85 -49.46 -30.67
C ALA A 904 -27.77 -50.51 -31.31
N LYS A 905 -28.15 -50.37 -32.59
CA LYS A 905 -28.90 -51.43 -33.30
C LYS A 905 -28.11 -52.71 -33.48
N ILE A 906 -26.83 -52.65 -33.87
CA ILE A 906 -25.97 -53.84 -34.01
C ILE A 906 -25.76 -54.53 -32.65
N LEU A 907 -25.55 -53.77 -31.58
CA LEU A 907 -25.47 -54.31 -30.22
C LEU A 907 -26.82 -54.87 -29.76
N PHE A 908 -27.94 -54.22 -30.09
CA PHE A 908 -29.28 -54.72 -29.75
C PHE A 908 -29.62 -56.00 -30.53
N GLU A 909 -29.24 -56.11 -31.81
CA GLU A 909 -29.37 -57.32 -32.62
C GLU A 909 -28.44 -58.44 -32.12
N VAL A 910 -27.19 -58.11 -31.74
CA VAL A 910 -26.25 -59.07 -31.15
C VAL A 910 -26.74 -59.57 -29.78
N PHE A 911 -27.23 -58.68 -28.91
CA PHE A 911 -27.75 -59.06 -27.59
C PHE A 911 -29.16 -59.69 -27.65
N SER A 912 -30.00 -59.38 -28.65
CA SER A 912 -31.27 -60.09 -28.85
C SER A 912 -31.03 -61.50 -29.39
N ASN A 913 -30.10 -61.66 -30.33
CA ASN A 913 -29.76 -62.97 -30.90
C ASN A 913 -28.94 -63.84 -29.93
N ALA A 914 -28.21 -63.24 -28.98
CA ALA A 914 -27.56 -63.95 -27.87
C ALA A 914 -28.52 -64.33 -26.73
N GLY A 915 -29.81 -63.96 -26.82
CA GLY A 915 -30.84 -64.20 -25.80
C GLY A 915 -31.76 -65.40 -26.05
N GLN A 916 -31.55 -66.19 -27.11
CA GLN A 916 -32.40 -67.34 -27.46
C GLN A 916 -31.60 -68.58 -27.89
N GLU A 917 -30.91 -69.22 -26.95
CA GLU A 917 -30.78 -70.68 -26.94
C GLU A 917 -30.46 -71.19 -25.53
N ASP A 918 -31.49 -71.22 -24.68
CA ASP A 918 -31.40 -71.77 -23.33
C ASP A 918 -31.86 -73.25 -23.30
N PHE A 919 -31.26 -74.00 -22.38
CA PHE A 919 -31.28 -75.46 -22.30
C PHE A 919 -32.67 -76.11 -22.50
N LYS A 920 -32.72 -77.13 -23.38
CA LYS A 920 -33.62 -78.27 -23.21
C LYS A 920 -32.86 -79.58 -23.11
N TYR A 921 -33.31 -80.40 -22.17
CA TYR A 921 -32.65 -81.62 -21.72
C TYR A 921 -33.22 -82.85 -22.46
N ASN A 922 -32.35 -83.80 -22.76
CA ASN A 922 -32.55 -85.18 -23.24
C ASN A 922 -33.97 -85.63 -23.63
N GLN A 923 -34.09 -86.17 -24.85
CA GLN A 923 -34.58 -87.55 -25.00
C GLN A 923 -33.97 -88.24 -26.24
N GLU A 924 -34.09 -89.57 -26.28
CA GLU A 924 -33.63 -90.46 -27.36
C GLU A 924 -34.24 -90.06 -28.75
N GLU A 925 -33.71 -90.46 -29.92
CA GLU A 925 -33.18 -91.79 -30.27
C GLU A 925 -32.30 -91.81 -31.55
N THR A 926 -31.62 -92.93 -31.74
CA THR A 926 -30.69 -93.36 -32.82
C THR A 926 -31.07 -93.01 -34.28
N ILE A 927 -30.13 -92.41 -35.04
CA ILE A 927 -29.48 -92.93 -36.28
C ILE A 927 -28.48 -91.91 -36.85
#